data_AF-A0A3B9ZRE8-F1
#
_entry.id   AF-A0A3B9ZRE8-F1
#
_cell.length_a   1.000
_cell.length_b   1.000
_cell.length_c   1.000
_cell.angle_alpha   90.00
_cell.angle_beta   90.00
_cell.angle_gamma   90.00
#
_symmetry.space_group_name_H-M   'P 1'
#
loop_
_entity.id
_entity.type
_entity.pdbx_description
1 polymer ?
#
loop_
_entity_poly.entity_id
_entity_poly.type
_entity_poly.pdbx_seq_one_letter_code
_entity_poly.pdbx_strand_id
1 'polypeptide(L)'
;MIRSIGRKILGVLVVCFVSTVVCGMPANAVRNDLSLLWSKSNRLINPVKELKYNNMDITPSSLFAEMDGLTNLTFPLSILQNELRGEDIVPESTKAQNISYRAPQKLKSAQVQGRAHSRPSGQRGTKVQGKILQKQNPPKAATIKGKAGQSTEVTTDTSQPGSRKMITSTGTSGNWSDAATWIGNKIPGAEDDVMIASGTAVILNDGNAEVSSMTINGILNIVGPFTLKVTGNWINRGTFNSGTRGTVEFAGDTNALLAGTSSTAFNTLVINKGNSISTLLEITGPVNLAQGGKLILVNGLVKINRGGSLSVNQRTRLEIPSSAGIHLNGGFFASDNFSIYNQGLFRVSQGTALLGEAEGRSLETGPGGIFQMEGGSMSTIGNLVIADGTANLSGGTITISTDGKAISSLAGFDVSAGANLNITGGIVVINQPFVSGLSHEDIHIADGGNKSITGGTFKMGSADTPAGRNFRVNSRLPFYNFSVDGFQSIVTLKDDLTVNNQLTLNGQLMLNGKNLIVGSSAPAIKGILGEKAGMIVAGSGEVRKLMDSKGSFTFPLGDVSGRGDYSPVTLTFTDGTFADGAYAVVKVFNSKHPQDATTTNYLKRYWTVNTVNVTDPVFDIKATYQAADVVGTESKLTFARYDGTQWVKDGSISAIGNSISVKGVRDLSQGFSSIVSDPPVVTTVSPTIPQKGGALIADEPAPRLKSAMGIMASPATFTASGSFLVPPGVFRILVECWGGGGGGGGCQKSSSVTSGSGGGGGAYNANTLTVIPTESYTVTVGASGSVVINGNGGNGGTTTVTGPGGTVSANGGTGGASNNGAIGTGGTGGIYNGGNGGLATSNGAGGGGGAGNTGNGQPGSNTAAGAGGSGSIPGGIGGSVQLGDLAGNIGIAPGGGGGGAHQFGNTNSKAGGIGAKGYVVISYPCTNSLTSVAGTDNQIICINTILTSITYQLSGDGITGASLSGQPAGVTGSFNSTNGIYTISGTPSASGIFNYTVTPTGACIGTTTTGTILVNPLPAIGLTVGGAGAICSGTGTNITVAGSVIGTSYQLRDAGNVNVGS
;
A
#
# COMPACT_ATOMS: atom_id res chain seq x y z
N MET A 1 6.67 -35.83 -37.08
CA MET A 1 6.06 -34.74 -36.29
C MET A 1 6.74 -33.43 -36.68
N ILE A 2 6.17 -32.71 -37.64
CA ILE A 2 6.63 -31.39 -38.11
C ILE A 2 5.37 -30.53 -38.21
N ARG A 3 5.50 -29.21 -37.95
CA ARG A 3 4.44 -28.26 -37.55
C ARG A 3 4.03 -28.39 -36.07
N SER A 4 3.92 -27.23 -35.42
CA SER A 4 3.35 -26.95 -34.07
C SER A 4 4.29 -26.48 -32.93
N ILE A 5 5.49 -25.97 -33.24
CA ILE A 5 6.17 -25.00 -32.36
C ILE A 5 6.52 -23.79 -33.24
N GLY A 6 5.69 -22.75 -33.18
CA GLY A 6 5.78 -21.64 -34.15
C GLY A 6 4.70 -20.56 -33.98
N ARG A 7 4.44 -20.15 -32.72
CA ARG A 7 3.70 -18.92 -32.32
C ARG A 7 3.59 -18.82 -30.79
N LYS A 8 4.71 -18.50 -30.14
CA LYS A 8 4.87 -17.91 -28.79
C LYS A 8 6.37 -17.61 -28.63
N ILE A 9 6.74 -16.66 -27.76
CA ILE A 9 8.07 -16.02 -27.70
C ILE A 9 8.39 -15.18 -28.95
N LEU A 10 7.77 -14.00 -29.04
CA LEU A 10 8.40 -12.82 -29.65
C LEU A 10 7.87 -11.58 -28.91
N GLY A 11 8.64 -11.10 -27.94
CA GLY A 11 8.28 -9.99 -27.06
C GLY A 11 9.17 -9.96 -25.82
N VAL A 12 9.92 -8.87 -25.66
CA VAL A 12 10.76 -8.55 -24.48
C VAL A 12 11.88 -9.56 -24.15
N LEU A 13 12.96 -9.56 -24.95
CA LEU A 13 14.33 -9.76 -24.42
C LEU A 13 15.41 -9.23 -25.38
N VAL A 14 15.64 -7.91 -25.41
CA VAL A 14 16.83 -7.30 -26.08
C VAL A 14 17.37 -6.14 -25.25
N VAL A 15 18.05 -6.46 -24.15
CA VAL A 15 19.03 -5.59 -23.46
C VAL A 15 20.16 -6.50 -22.96
N CYS A 16 21.42 -6.09 -23.11
CA CYS A 16 22.63 -6.79 -22.66
C CYS A 16 22.82 -8.24 -23.17
N PHE A 17 23.34 -8.42 -24.39
CA PHE A 17 24.70 -8.98 -24.61
C PHE A 17 25.05 -9.15 -26.12
N VAL A 18 25.57 -8.11 -26.76
CA VAL A 18 26.60 -8.25 -27.81
C VAL A 18 27.57 -7.08 -27.66
N SER A 19 28.76 -7.33 -27.12
CA SER A 19 29.84 -6.35 -27.06
C SER A 19 31.18 -7.04 -27.25
N THR A 20 31.51 -7.38 -28.50
CA THR A 20 32.88 -7.50 -29.03
C THR A 20 32.83 -7.85 -30.53
N VAL A 21 33.74 -7.26 -31.33
CA VAL A 21 33.98 -7.53 -32.78
C VAL A 21 32.75 -7.28 -33.70
N VAL A 22 32.75 -6.35 -34.67
CA VAL A 22 33.82 -5.81 -35.53
C VAL A 22 33.88 -4.28 -35.46
N CYS A 23 35.09 -3.71 -35.55
CA CYS A 23 35.29 -2.27 -35.83
C CYS A 23 35.69 -2.06 -37.30
N GLY A 24 35.09 -1.05 -37.95
CA GLY A 24 35.58 -0.46 -39.20
C GLY A 24 34.97 -0.98 -40.51
N MET A 25 34.02 -0.21 -41.07
CA MET A 25 34.12 0.39 -42.42
C MET A 25 33.01 1.46 -42.63
N PRO A 26 33.14 2.39 -43.60
CA PRO A 26 32.55 3.73 -43.48
C PRO A 26 31.12 3.90 -44.03
N ALA A 27 30.52 5.04 -43.67
CA ALA A 27 29.14 5.40 -43.99
C ALA A 27 28.91 5.73 -45.48
N ASN A 28 28.27 4.82 -46.22
CA ASN A 28 27.45 5.17 -47.40
C ASN A 28 26.43 4.07 -47.81
N ALA A 29 26.01 3.18 -46.90
CA ALA A 29 25.24 1.97 -47.21
C ALA A 29 23.90 1.81 -46.44
N VAL A 30 23.36 2.86 -45.82
CA VAL A 30 22.09 2.81 -45.06
C VAL A 30 21.09 3.87 -45.57
N ARG A 31 20.75 3.79 -46.87
CA ARG A 31 19.77 4.69 -47.49
C ARG A 31 19.01 4.05 -48.68
N ASN A 32 18.51 2.81 -48.53
CA ASN A 32 17.59 2.22 -49.54
C ASN A 32 16.55 1.21 -49.00
N ASP A 33 16.79 0.50 -47.89
CA ASP A 33 15.93 -0.63 -47.45
C ASP A 33 14.70 -0.32 -46.58
N LEU A 34 14.38 0.95 -46.30
CA LEU A 34 13.14 1.31 -45.57
C LEU A 34 11.90 1.54 -46.46
N SER A 35 12.05 1.50 -47.79
CA SER A 35 10.97 1.83 -48.73
C SER A 35 10.05 0.66 -49.12
N LEU A 36 10.45 -0.60 -48.81
CA LEU A 36 9.78 -1.79 -49.35
C LEU A 36 8.71 -2.43 -48.46
N LEU A 37 8.60 -2.02 -47.19
CA LEU A 37 7.71 -2.64 -46.18
C LEU A 37 6.33 -1.98 -46.03
N TRP A 38 6.06 -0.87 -46.74
CA TRP A 38 4.84 -0.06 -46.56
C TRP A 38 3.81 -0.21 -47.71
N SER A 39 3.85 -1.31 -48.47
CA SER A 39 3.14 -1.46 -49.75
C SER A 39 2.20 -2.67 -49.88
N LYS A 40 1.98 -3.46 -48.81
CA LYS A 40 1.24 -4.76 -48.89
C LYS A 40 -0.01 -4.92 -48.01
N SER A 41 -0.51 -3.85 -47.39
CA SER A 41 -1.67 -3.91 -46.49
C SER A 41 -2.79 -2.89 -46.79
N ASN A 42 -3.15 -2.69 -48.06
CA ASN A 42 -4.40 -1.98 -48.42
C ASN A 42 -4.89 -2.26 -49.86
N ARG A 43 -5.82 -3.22 -50.01
CA ARG A 43 -6.76 -3.36 -51.14
C ARG A 43 -8.01 -4.10 -50.65
N LEU A 44 -9.17 -3.78 -51.25
CA LEU A 44 -10.54 -4.18 -50.82
C LEU A 44 -10.96 -3.42 -49.54
N ILE A 45 -12.03 -2.61 -49.47
CA ILE A 45 -13.08 -2.25 -50.46
C ILE A 45 -13.34 -0.72 -50.40
N ASN A 46 -13.86 -0.15 -51.51
CA ASN A 46 -14.36 1.22 -51.71
C ASN A 46 -15.57 1.10 -52.69
N PRO A 47 -16.39 2.13 -53.08
CA PRO A 47 -16.16 3.58 -53.01
C PRO A 47 -17.41 4.46 -52.75
N VAL A 48 -17.32 5.79 -53.04
CA VAL A 48 -18.43 6.76 -53.33
C VAL A 48 -19.29 7.14 -52.10
N LYS A 49 -19.62 8.40 -51.77
CA LYS A 49 -19.26 9.80 -52.17
C LYS A 49 -19.80 10.73 -51.04
N GLU A 50 -19.59 12.06 -50.92
CA GLU A 50 -18.58 13.06 -51.35
C GLU A 50 -19.14 14.47 -51.03
N LEU A 51 -18.32 15.43 -50.55
CA LEU A 51 -18.26 16.86 -51.01
C LEU A 51 -17.52 17.78 -50.00
N LYS A 52 -16.44 18.44 -50.48
CA LYS A 52 -16.06 19.88 -50.38
C LYS A 52 -16.19 20.69 -49.05
N TYR A 53 -15.34 21.66 -48.72
CA TYR A 53 -13.94 22.05 -49.09
C TYR A 53 -13.52 23.28 -48.24
N ASN A 54 -12.25 23.70 -48.33
CA ASN A 54 -11.66 25.06 -48.07
C ASN A 54 -10.76 25.30 -46.83
N ASN A 55 -9.55 25.79 -47.15
CA ASN A 55 -8.74 26.79 -46.45
C ASN A 55 -8.05 26.46 -45.10
N MET A 56 -6.87 25.85 -45.20
CA MET A 56 -5.61 26.59 -44.95
C MET A 56 -4.39 25.83 -45.51
N ASP A 57 -3.55 26.53 -46.28
CA ASP A 57 -2.22 26.04 -46.66
C ASP A 57 -1.19 26.35 -45.55
N ILE A 58 -0.36 25.37 -45.20
CA ILE A 58 0.86 25.59 -44.41
C ILE A 58 1.99 24.77 -45.04
N THR A 59 3.07 25.44 -45.44
CA THR A 59 4.27 24.82 -46.00
C THR A 59 5.13 24.14 -44.92
N PRO A 60 5.88 23.06 -45.26
CA PRO A 60 6.65 22.30 -44.27
C PRO A 60 7.94 23.05 -43.85
N SER A 61 7.80 23.97 -42.89
CA SER A 61 8.91 24.77 -42.35
C SER A 61 8.85 24.95 -40.82
N SER A 62 8.61 23.87 -40.08
CA SER A 62 8.55 23.87 -38.60
C SER A 62 8.91 22.52 -37.95
N LEU A 63 9.97 21.85 -38.41
CA LEU A 63 10.49 20.62 -37.77
C LEU A 63 12.04 20.52 -37.78
N PHE A 64 12.72 21.66 -37.68
CA PHE A 64 14.18 21.75 -37.47
C PHE A 64 14.50 23.02 -36.66
N ALA A 65 14.11 23.04 -35.38
CA ALA A 65 14.33 24.19 -34.49
C ALA A 65 14.33 23.82 -32.99
N GLU A 66 14.74 22.60 -32.60
CA GLU A 66 14.82 22.22 -31.17
C GLU A 66 15.91 21.17 -30.88
N MET A 67 17.14 21.41 -31.39
CA MET A 67 18.35 20.65 -31.02
C MET A 67 19.57 21.52 -30.69
N ASP A 68 19.42 22.85 -30.65
CA ASP A 68 20.43 23.80 -30.16
C ASP A 68 19.89 24.51 -28.92
N GLY A 69 20.22 24.01 -27.73
CA GLY A 69 19.63 24.54 -26.49
C GLY A 69 20.09 23.92 -25.16
N LEU A 70 21.16 23.12 -25.13
CA LEU A 70 21.62 22.47 -23.88
C LEU A 70 23.15 22.38 -23.73
N THR A 71 23.89 23.26 -24.40
CA THR A 71 25.33 23.46 -24.20
C THR A 71 25.60 24.54 -23.15
N ASN A 72 25.49 24.18 -21.85
CA ASN A 72 26.26 24.76 -20.72
C ASN A 72 25.70 24.30 -19.37
N LEU A 73 26.34 23.32 -18.73
CA LEU A 73 26.33 23.18 -17.27
C LEU A 73 27.47 22.24 -16.83
N THR A 74 28.55 22.83 -16.32
CA THR A 74 29.78 22.14 -15.96
C THR A 74 29.82 21.85 -14.46
N PHE A 75 30.08 20.61 -14.06
CA PHE A 75 30.54 20.26 -12.72
C PHE A 75 31.81 19.39 -12.80
N PRO A 76 32.75 19.51 -11.85
CA PRO A 76 34.14 19.11 -12.07
C PRO A 76 34.41 17.62 -11.87
N LEU A 77 35.29 17.09 -12.72
CA LEU A 77 35.92 15.78 -12.55
C LEU A 77 37.14 15.90 -11.62
N SER A 78 37.27 15.02 -10.62
CA SER A 78 38.56 14.78 -9.97
C SER A 78 38.69 13.36 -9.39
N ILE A 79 39.92 12.83 -9.48
CA ILE A 79 40.43 11.64 -8.75
C ILE A 79 39.71 10.30 -9.03
N LEU A 80 40.12 9.61 -10.11
CA LEU A 80 40.83 8.33 -9.98
C LEU A 80 41.42 7.88 -11.33
N GLN A 81 42.72 8.14 -11.53
CA GLN A 81 43.56 7.40 -12.46
C GLN A 81 44.38 6.39 -11.64
N ASN A 82 44.36 5.10 -12.01
CA ASN A 82 45.55 4.45 -12.59
C ASN A 82 45.32 2.98 -12.98
N GLU A 83 45.81 2.67 -14.18
CA GLU A 83 46.51 1.44 -14.60
C GLU A 83 45.88 0.05 -14.36
N LEU A 84 45.48 -0.58 -15.47
CA LEU A 84 45.46 -2.03 -15.66
C LEU A 84 46.71 -2.46 -16.45
N ARG A 85 47.64 -3.19 -15.80
CA ARG A 85 48.74 -4.02 -16.33
C ARG A 85 49.51 -4.61 -15.13
N GLY A 86 49.97 -5.86 -15.10
CA GLY A 86 49.74 -6.97 -16.02
C GLY A 86 50.54 -8.23 -15.59
N GLU A 87 50.03 -9.40 -16.00
CA GLU A 87 50.70 -10.71 -16.13
C GLU A 87 51.18 -11.52 -14.89
N ASP A 88 50.80 -12.79 -14.92
CA ASP A 88 51.44 -14.05 -14.51
C ASP A 88 52.45 -14.12 -13.35
N ILE A 89 52.21 -15.09 -12.44
CA ILE A 89 53.00 -16.34 -12.32
C ILE A 89 52.34 -17.29 -11.29
N VAL A 90 52.37 -18.60 -11.55
CA VAL A 90 51.96 -19.67 -10.61
C VAL A 90 53.20 -20.43 -10.12
N PRO A 91 53.26 -20.78 -8.82
CA PRO A 91 53.82 -22.08 -8.44
C PRO A 91 52.97 -22.86 -7.42
N GLU A 92 53.17 -24.17 -7.38
CA GLU A 92 52.44 -25.12 -6.52
C GLU A 92 53.01 -25.24 -5.09
N SER A 93 52.24 -25.94 -4.23
CA SER A 93 52.70 -27.13 -3.46
C SER A 93 52.77 -27.11 -1.91
N THR A 94 52.27 -28.23 -1.36
CA THR A 94 52.67 -28.97 -0.13
C THR A 94 52.63 -28.40 1.30
N LYS A 95 51.72 -28.99 2.09
CA LYS A 95 51.93 -29.73 3.37
C LYS A 95 52.87 -29.17 4.47
N ALA A 96 52.26 -28.93 5.64
CA ALA A 96 52.63 -29.55 6.92
C ALA A 96 51.48 -29.39 7.95
N GLN A 97 51.50 -29.99 9.14
CA GLN A 97 51.38 -31.39 9.55
C GLN A 97 51.37 -31.42 11.10
N ASN A 98 50.40 -32.10 11.73
CA ASN A 98 50.39 -32.53 13.15
C ASN A 98 50.38 -31.37 14.21
N ILE A 99 50.02 -31.52 15.49
CA ILE A 99 50.03 -32.63 16.48
C ILE A 99 48.66 -32.64 17.21
N SER A 100 47.86 -33.72 17.29
CA SER A 100 48.00 -35.04 17.94
C SER A 100 47.64 -35.12 19.44
N TYR A 101 46.47 -35.72 19.71
CA TYR A 101 46.08 -36.56 20.86
C TYR A 101 46.30 -36.10 22.33
N ARG A 102 45.19 -36.00 23.08
CA ARG A 102 44.85 -36.99 24.14
C ARG A 102 43.40 -36.91 24.65
N ALA A 103 42.85 -38.09 24.93
CA ALA A 103 41.67 -38.39 25.76
C ALA A 103 41.95 -39.76 26.44
N PRO A 104 41.09 -40.34 27.31
CA PRO A 104 39.88 -39.83 27.96
C PRO A 104 39.97 -39.96 29.51
N GLN A 105 38.84 -39.88 30.23
CA GLN A 105 38.42 -40.92 31.22
C GLN A 105 36.94 -40.74 31.64
N LYS A 106 36.34 -41.76 32.28
CA LYS A 106 34.95 -41.80 32.80
C LYS A 106 34.93 -42.08 34.32
N LEU A 107 33.70 -42.19 34.89
CA LEU A 107 33.35 -42.77 36.22
C LEU A 107 33.61 -41.84 37.43
N LYS A 108 32.91 -41.89 38.58
CA LYS A 108 31.80 -42.70 39.16
C LYS A 108 30.76 -41.70 39.77
N SER A 109 29.44 -41.90 39.91
CA SER A 109 28.57 -42.99 40.42
C SER A 109 28.53 -43.21 41.96
N ALA A 110 27.60 -42.54 42.65
CA ALA A 110 26.89 -42.96 43.88
C ALA A 110 25.60 -42.11 44.02
N GLN A 111 24.39 -42.53 44.42
CA GLN A 111 23.82 -43.61 45.28
C GLN A 111 23.61 -43.24 46.76
N VAL A 112 22.31 -43.26 47.15
CA VAL A 112 21.72 -43.89 48.36
C VAL A 112 21.39 -43.04 49.63
N GLN A 113 20.14 -43.28 50.11
CA GLN A 113 19.52 -42.99 51.42
C GLN A 113 19.27 -41.52 51.86
N GLY A 114 18.22 -41.22 52.64
CA GLY A 114 17.07 -42.06 53.05
C GLY A 114 16.24 -41.52 54.24
N ARG A 115 15.06 -42.12 54.49
CA ARG A 115 14.09 -41.91 55.61
C ARG A 115 13.50 -40.47 55.76
N ALA A 116 12.19 -40.20 55.73
CA ALA A 116 10.96 -40.81 56.28
C ALA A 116 10.59 -40.37 57.72
N HIS A 117 9.28 -40.09 57.94
CA HIS A 117 8.61 -39.57 59.15
C HIS A 117 8.81 -38.05 59.39
N SER A 118 7.84 -37.28 59.95
CA SER A 118 6.58 -37.62 60.63
C SER A 118 5.37 -36.70 60.26
N ARG A 119 4.27 -36.77 61.04
CA ARG A 119 2.90 -36.20 60.88
C ARG A 119 2.64 -35.21 62.07
N PRO A 120 1.47 -34.54 62.32
CA PRO A 120 0.18 -34.46 61.59
C PRO A 120 -0.54 -33.06 61.61
N SER A 121 -1.85 -33.04 61.31
CA SER A 121 -2.89 -32.03 61.68
C SER A 121 -3.05 -30.77 60.79
N GLY A 122 -4.28 -30.31 60.43
CA GLY A 122 -5.60 -30.92 60.64
C GLY A 122 -6.79 -30.14 60.00
N GLN A 123 -7.94 -30.84 59.85
CA GLN A 123 -9.35 -30.43 60.12
C GLN A 123 -9.92 -29.08 59.60
N ARG A 124 -11.17 -28.92 59.08
CA ARG A 124 -12.43 -29.72 58.89
C ARG A 124 -12.95 -29.45 57.45
N GLY A 125 -13.85 -30.19 56.77
CA GLY A 125 -15.19 -30.75 57.07
C GLY A 125 -16.21 -30.10 56.09
N THR A 126 -17.30 -30.69 55.59
CA THR A 126 -18.08 -31.91 55.94
C THR A 126 -18.59 -32.67 54.69
N LYS A 127 -19.54 -33.62 54.80
CA LYS A 127 -20.00 -34.57 53.76
C LYS A 127 -21.53 -34.63 53.62
N VAL A 128 -22.01 -35.13 52.47
CA VAL A 128 -23.27 -35.91 52.32
C VAL A 128 -22.97 -37.17 51.45
N GLN A 129 -23.80 -38.23 51.52
CA GLN A 129 -23.64 -39.54 50.83
C GLN A 129 -24.82 -39.80 49.85
N GLY A 130 -24.82 -40.71 48.85
CA GLY A 130 -23.87 -41.76 48.41
C GLY A 130 -23.99 -42.05 46.88
N LYS A 131 -24.26 -43.26 46.33
CA LYS A 131 -24.44 -44.61 46.92
C LYS A 131 -24.39 -45.79 45.86
N ILE A 132 -23.19 -46.28 45.52
CA ILE A 132 -22.81 -47.73 45.38
C ILE A 132 -23.10 -48.56 44.08
N LEU A 133 -22.16 -49.49 43.74
CA LEU A 133 -22.07 -50.55 42.65
C LEU A 133 -21.75 -50.06 41.21
N GLN A 134 -21.03 -50.75 40.30
CA GLN A 134 -19.89 -51.72 40.26
C GLN A 134 -19.14 -51.46 38.92
N LYS A 135 -17.80 -51.39 38.75
CA LYS A 135 -16.65 -52.28 39.04
C LYS A 135 -16.39 -53.41 38.00
N GLN A 136 -15.50 -53.17 37.03
CA GLN A 136 -14.50 -54.15 36.53
C GLN A 136 -13.37 -53.46 35.71
N ASN A 137 -12.18 -54.09 35.62
CA ASN A 137 -10.99 -53.56 34.93
C ASN A 137 -10.59 -54.48 33.75
N PRO A 138 -10.01 -53.95 32.66
CA PRO A 138 -9.27 -54.75 31.68
C PRO A 138 -7.86 -55.16 32.21
N PRO A 139 -7.29 -56.30 31.78
CA PRO A 139 -6.03 -56.84 32.30
C PRO A 139 -4.76 -56.32 31.59
N LYS A 140 -3.59 -56.63 32.18
CA LYS A 140 -2.27 -56.32 31.63
C LYS A 140 -1.90 -57.17 30.41
N ALA A 141 -1.16 -56.59 29.46
CA ALA A 141 -0.38 -57.35 28.48
C ALA A 141 0.81 -58.09 29.15
N ALA A 142 1.20 -59.23 28.60
CA ALA A 142 2.34 -60.03 29.04
C ALA A 142 3.28 -60.34 27.86
N THR A 143 4.59 -60.18 28.08
CA THR A 143 5.62 -60.38 27.06
C THR A 143 5.96 -61.86 26.89
N ILE A 144 5.97 -62.36 25.64
CA ILE A 144 6.49 -63.69 25.29
C ILE A 144 7.78 -63.51 24.47
N LYS A 145 8.85 -64.20 24.86
CA LYS A 145 10.08 -64.33 24.06
C LYS A 145 10.01 -65.60 23.21
N GLY A 146 10.44 -65.52 21.96
CA GLY A 146 10.39 -66.64 21.03
C GLY A 146 11.45 -67.73 21.27
N LYS A 147 11.24 -68.86 20.62
CA LYS A 147 12.24 -69.93 20.36
C LYS A 147 12.01 -70.44 18.94
N ALA A 148 13.09 -70.79 18.23
CA ALA A 148 13.01 -71.39 16.90
C ALA A 148 12.95 -72.93 16.97
N GLY A 149 12.33 -73.54 15.97
CA GLY A 149 12.20 -74.99 15.76
C GLY A 149 11.65 -75.26 14.35
N GLN A 150 11.98 -76.41 13.76
CA GLN A 150 11.75 -76.68 12.33
C GLN A 150 10.47 -77.48 12.03
N SER A 151 9.89 -77.18 10.88
CA SER A 151 9.14 -78.06 9.94
C SER A 151 8.41 -79.32 10.44
N THR A 152 7.10 -79.33 10.20
CA THR A 152 6.45 -80.40 9.42
C THR A 152 5.19 -79.85 8.73
N GLU A 153 4.87 -80.35 7.53
CA GLU A 153 3.57 -80.12 6.90
C GLU A 153 2.51 -81.04 7.54
N VAL A 154 1.32 -80.51 7.79
CA VAL A 154 0.12 -81.30 8.06
C VAL A 154 -1.04 -80.68 7.30
N THR A 155 -1.58 -81.41 6.34
CA THR A 155 -2.79 -81.05 5.60
C THR A 155 -4.04 -81.41 6.40
N THR A 156 -4.84 -80.41 6.76
CA THR A 156 -6.23 -80.61 7.18
C THR A 156 -7.14 -79.61 6.47
N ASP A 157 -8.04 -80.12 5.62
CA ASP A 157 -9.17 -79.32 5.16
C ASP A 157 -10.08 -79.00 6.36
N THR A 158 -10.44 -77.73 6.51
CA THR A 158 -11.56 -77.30 7.32
C THR A 158 -12.41 -76.32 6.52
N SER A 159 -13.58 -76.82 6.12
CA SER A 159 -14.63 -76.06 5.45
C SER A 159 -15.50 -75.34 6.48
N GLN A 160 -14.96 -74.27 7.10
CA GLN A 160 -15.83 -73.27 7.75
C GLN A 160 -16.47 -72.36 6.69
N PRO A 161 -17.80 -72.34 6.54
CA PRO A 161 -18.48 -71.30 5.78
C PRO A 161 -18.37 -69.97 6.54
N GLY A 162 -17.80 -68.94 5.92
CA GLY A 162 -17.64 -67.59 6.50
C GLY A 162 -16.19 -67.13 6.74
N SER A 163 -15.19 -67.98 6.51
CA SER A 163 -13.79 -67.54 6.45
C SER A 163 -13.38 -67.25 5.00
N ARG A 164 -13.04 -66.00 4.69
CA ARG A 164 -12.57 -65.58 3.35
C ARG A 164 -11.30 -66.33 2.99
N LYS A 165 -11.34 -67.15 1.93
CA LYS A 165 -10.18 -67.95 1.50
C LYS A 165 -9.37 -67.17 0.47
N MET A 166 -8.05 -67.10 0.66
CA MET A 166 -7.16 -66.51 -0.32
C MET A 166 -6.91 -67.50 -1.46
N ILE A 167 -7.34 -67.17 -2.67
CA ILE A 167 -7.06 -67.95 -3.88
C ILE A 167 -6.02 -67.21 -4.71
N THR A 168 -4.90 -67.87 -4.98
CA THR A 168 -3.80 -67.32 -5.78
C THR A 168 -3.74 -68.02 -7.13
N SER A 169 -3.38 -67.30 -8.20
CA SER A 169 -3.15 -67.94 -9.51
C SER A 169 -1.99 -68.94 -9.43
N THR A 170 -2.02 -69.98 -10.26
CA THR A 170 -0.84 -70.83 -10.49
C THR A 170 0.27 -70.01 -11.17
N GLY A 171 1.48 -70.57 -11.29
CA GLY A 171 2.58 -69.93 -12.04
C GLY A 171 2.41 -69.99 -13.57
N THR A 172 1.27 -70.49 -14.04
CA THR A 172 0.91 -70.70 -15.45
C THR A 172 -0.24 -69.77 -15.82
N SER A 173 -0.13 -69.11 -16.98
CA SER A 173 -1.17 -68.18 -17.45
C SER A 173 -2.37 -68.93 -18.04
N GLY A 174 -3.59 -68.41 -17.84
CA GLY A 174 -4.82 -69.11 -18.24
C GLY A 174 -6.11 -68.27 -18.18
N ASN A 175 -7.24 -68.90 -18.47
CA ASN A 175 -8.57 -68.28 -18.37
C ASN A 175 -9.04 -68.24 -16.91
N TRP A 176 -9.81 -67.22 -16.54
CA TRP A 176 -10.39 -67.09 -15.19
C TRP A 176 -11.29 -68.28 -14.82
N SER A 177 -12.06 -68.78 -15.80
CA SER A 177 -12.96 -69.92 -15.68
C SER A 177 -12.28 -71.29 -15.66
N ASP A 178 -10.99 -71.37 -15.98
CA ASP A 178 -10.25 -72.62 -15.88
C ASP A 178 -9.76 -72.82 -14.45
N ALA A 179 -10.16 -73.94 -13.84
CA ALA A 179 -9.73 -74.34 -12.51
C ALA A 179 -8.20 -74.44 -12.39
N ALA A 180 -7.50 -74.85 -13.45
CA ALA A 180 -6.03 -75.00 -13.47
C ALA A 180 -5.27 -73.67 -13.40
N THR A 181 -5.93 -72.54 -13.68
CA THR A 181 -5.40 -71.19 -13.48
C THR A 181 -5.20 -70.86 -11.99
N TRP A 182 -5.79 -71.63 -11.07
CA TRP A 182 -5.90 -71.29 -9.65
C TRP A 182 -5.34 -72.39 -8.72
N ILE A 183 -4.55 -71.98 -7.72
CA ILE A 183 -3.98 -72.90 -6.73
C ILE A 183 -5.11 -73.58 -5.96
N GLY A 184 -5.08 -74.91 -5.92
CA GLY A 184 -6.14 -75.75 -5.34
C GLY A 184 -7.24 -76.16 -6.32
N ASN A 185 -7.10 -75.87 -7.63
CA ASN A 185 -8.07 -76.20 -8.67
C ASN A 185 -9.50 -75.67 -8.38
N LYS A 186 -9.58 -74.47 -7.80
CA LYS A 186 -10.85 -73.81 -7.46
C LYS A 186 -10.92 -72.43 -8.13
N ILE A 187 -11.92 -72.27 -9.01
CA ILE A 187 -12.29 -70.96 -9.58
C ILE A 187 -12.76 -70.03 -8.44
N PRO A 188 -12.29 -68.77 -8.38
CA PRO A 188 -12.75 -67.81 -7.38
C PRO A 188 -14.23 -67.43 -7.52
N GLY A 189 -14.89 -67.23 -6.39
CA GLY A 189 -16.22 -66.64 -6.26
C GLY A 189 -16.29 -65.55 -5.21
N ALA A 190 -17.50 -65.04 -4.94
CA ALA A 190 -17.75 -63.79 -4.20
C ALA A 190 -17.16 -63.70 -2.78
N GLU A 191 -16.88 -64.83 -2.12
CA GLU A 191 -16.31 -64.90 -0.77
C GLU A 191 -14.77 -65.08 -0.75
N ASP A 192 -14.14 -65.29 -1.91
CA ASP A 192 -12.70 -65.51 -2.02
C ASP A 192 -11.93 -64.20 -2.23
N ASP A 193 -10.80 -64.04 -1.54
CA ASP A 193 -9.85 -62.95 -1.76
C ASP A 193 -8.81 -63.40 -2.79
N VAL A 194 -8.75 -62.74 -3.95
CA VAL A 194 -7.99 -63.22 -5.12
C VAL A 194 -6.64 -62.53 -5.26
N MET A 195 -5.59 -63.29 -5.58
CA MET A 195 -4.27 -62.77 -5.94
C MET A 195 -3.75 -63.35 -7.25
N ILE A 196 -3.47 -62.50 -8.24
CA ILE A 196 -2.68 -62.90 -9.42
C ILE A 196 -1.20 -62.75 -9.08
N ALA A 197 -0.47 -63.87 -9.15
CA ALA A 197 0.95 -63.95 -8.88
C ALA A 197 1.78 -63.19 -9.93
N SER A 198 2.97 -62.72 -9.54
CA SER A 198 3.91 -62.09 -10.48
C SER A 198 4.29 -63.07 -11.60
N GLY A 199 4.51 -62.55 -12.81
CA GLY A 199 4.79 -63.35 -14.02
C GLY A 199 3.60 -64.11 -14.60
N THR A 200 2.43 -64.11 -13.95
CA THR A 200 1.23 -64.81 -14.43
C THR A 200 0.25 -63.86 -15.11
N ALA A 201 -0.38 -64.28 -16.20
CA ALA A 201 -1.50 -63.58 -16.84
C ALA A 201 -2.81 -64.36 -16.72
N VAL A 202 -3.87 -63.70 -16.25
CA VAL A 202 -5.23 -64.26 -16.18
C VAL A 202 -6.15 -63.50 -17.13
N ILE A 203 -7.03 -64.22 -17.83
CA ILE A 203 -7.95 -63.67 -18.85
C ILE A 203 -9.41 -63.96 -18.45
N LEU A 204 -10.23 -62.92 -18.27
CA LEU A 204 -11.68 -63.02 -18.11
C LEU A 204 -12.35 -62.80 -19.48
N ASN A 205 -12.84 -63.87 -20.12
CA ASN A 205 -13.26 -63.89 -21.52
C ASN A 205 -14.56 -64.66 -21.83
N ASP A 206 -15.20 -65.29 -20.84
CA ASP A 206 -16.37 -66.17 -21.04
C ASP A 206 -17.51 -66.01 -20.01
N GLY A 207 -17.39 -65.10 -19.05
CA GLY A 207 -18.45 -64.83 -18.07
C GLY A 207 -18.20 -63.62 -17.20
N ASN A 208 -19.21 -63.25 -16.40
CA ASN A 208 -19.02 -62.32 -15.28
C ASN A 208 -18.38 -63.07 -14.11
N ALA A 209 -17.61 -62.36 -13.28
CA ALA A 209 -16.97 -62.89 -12.09
C ALA A 209 -17.28 -62.02 -10.87
N GLU A 210 -17.34 -62.63 -9.68
CA GLU A 210 -17.48 -61.93 -8.41
C GLU A 210 -16.38 -62.38 -7.44
N VAL A 211 -15.82 -61.46 -6.65
CA VAL A 211 -14.78 -61.73 -5.65
C VAL A 211 -14.94 -60.86 -4.40
N SER A 212 -14.34 -61.28 -3.29
CA SER A 212 -14.25 -60.46 -2.08
C SER A 212 -13.25 -59.33 -2.30
N SER A 213 -11.98 -59.66 -2.58
CA SER A 213 -10.92 -58.68 -2.89
C SER A 213 -10.10 -59.12 -4.09
N MET A 214 -9.39 -58.18 -4.71
CA MET A 214 -8.53 -58.41 -5.86
C MET A 214 -7.13 -57.83 -5.64
N THR A 215 -6.09 -58.64 -5.77
CA THR A 215 -4.68 -58.22 -5.79
C THR A 215 -4.03 -58.64 -7.10
N ILE A 216 -3.45 -57.70 -7.83
CA ILE A 216 -2.80 -57.95 -9.13
C ILE A 216 -1.30 -57.68 -8.96
N ASN A 217 -0.48 -58.72 -8.93
CA ASN A 217 0.99 -58.60 -9.04
C ASN A 217 1.48 -59.05 -10.43
N GLY A 218 0.70 -59.85 -11.16
CA GLY A 218 0.91 -60.21 -12.56
C GLY A 218 0.06 -59.37 -13.52
N ILE A 219 -0.64 -60.02 -14.45
CA ILE A 219 -1.49 -59.37 -15.46
C ILE A 219 -2.94 -59.87 -15.34
N LEU A 220 -3.92 -58.96 -15.32
CA LEU A 220 -5.33 -59.26 -15.53
C LEU A 220 -5.83 -58.62 -16.83
N ASN A 221 -6.45 -59.41 -17.71
CA ASN A 221 -7.10 -58.95 -18.92
C ASN A 221 -8.62 -59.25 -18.86
N ILE A 222 -9.47 -58.25 -19.10
CA ILE A 222 -10.90 -58.44 -19.35
C ILE A 222 -11.14 -58.31 -20.87
N VAL A 223 -11.61 -59.38 -21.50
CA VAL A 223 -11.73 -59.50 -22.96
C VAL A 223 -13.19 -59.77 -23.32
N GLY A 224 -14.01 -58.72 -23.23
CA GLY A 224 -15.43 -58.77 -23.57
C GLY A 224 -16.25 -57.73 -22.81
N PRO A 225 -17.59 -57.82 -22.84
CA PRO A 225 -18.50 -56.95 -22.10
C PRO A 225 -18.71 -57.39 -20.64
N PHE A 226 -17.75 -58.12 -20.07
CA PHE A 226 -17.90 -58.80 -18.79
C PHE A 226 -17.69 -57.87 -17.59
N THR A 227 -18.42 -58.15 -16.51
CA THR A 227 -18.28 -57.48 -15.22
C THR A 227 -17.45 -58.33 -14.25
N LEU A 228 -16.43 -57.73 -13.66
CA LEU A 228 -15.78 -58.22 -12.44
C LEU A 228 -16.30 -57.41 -11.24
N LYS A 229 -17.10 -58.04 -10.38
CA LYS A 229 -17.71 -57.43 -9.19
C LYS A 229 -16.85 -57.71 -7.95
N VAL A 230 -16.60 -56.68 -7.16
CA VAL A 230 -15.65 -56.70 -6.02
C VAL A 230 -16.33 -56.06 -4.81
N THR A 231 -16.43 -56.78 -3.69
CA THR A 231 -17.11 -56.24 -2.49
C THR A 231 -16.18 -55.48 -1.55
N GLY A 232 -14.90 -55.89 -1.51
CA GLY A 232 -13.81 -55.34 -0.70
C GLY A 232 -12.74 -54.66 -1.55
N ASN A 233 -11.48 -55.03 -1.34
CA ASN A 233 -10.33 -54.22 -1.75
C ASN A 233 -9.81 -54.54 -3.16
N TRP A 234 -9.20 -53.55 -3.81
CA TRP A 234 -8.47 -53.69 -5.07
C TRP A 234 -7.04 -53.15 -4.91
N ILE A 235 -6.03 -53.97 -5.18
CA ILE A 235 -4.61 -53.64 -5.02
C ILE A 235 -3.85 -53.96 -6.30
N ASN A 236 -3.47 -52.94 -7.09
CA ASN A 236 -2.74 -53.13 -8.34
C ASN A 236 -1.24 -52.81 -8.22
N ARG A 237 -0.40 -53.83 -8.38
CA ARG A 237 1.07 -53.75 -8.45
C ARG A 237 1.64 -54.32 -9.77
N GLY A 238 0.77 -54.74 -10.68
CA GLY A 238 1.11 -55.36 -11.95
C GLY A 238 0.48 -54.60 -13.12
N THR A 239 -0.17 -55.32 -14.03
CA THR A 239 -0.88 -54.74 -15.19
C THR A 239 -2.36 -55.11 -15.16
N PHE A 240 -3.24 -54.13 -15.32
CA PHE A 240 -4.68 -54.34 -15.49
C PHE A 240 -5.16 -53.75 -16.82
N ASN A 241 -5.71 -54.61 -17.67
CA ASN A 241 -6.29 -54.27 -18.96
C ASN A 241 -7.79 -54.54 -18.94
N SER A 242 -8.61 -53.49 -18.86
CA SER A 242 -10.09 -53.59 -18.85
C SER A 242 -10.73 -53.79 -20.23
N GLY A 243 -9.93 -53.87 -21.29
CA GLY A 243 -10.40 -53.95 -22.68
C GLY A 243 -11.16 -52.68 -23.10
N THR A 244 -12.00 -52.80 -24.12
CA THR A 244 -12.85 -51.69 -24.64
C THR A 244 -14.31 -51.79 -24.19
N ARG A 245 -14.67 -52.82 -23.43
CA ARG A 245 -16.05 -53.12 -23.00
C ARG A 245 -16.16 -53.68 -21.58
N GLY A 246 -15.05 -54.00 -20.92
CA GLY A 246 -15.06 -54.57 -19.57
C GLY A 246 -15.56 -53.58 -18.52
N THR A 247 -16.15 -54.13 -17.46
CA THR A 247 -16.70 -53.38 -16.32
C THR A 247 -16.11 -53.90 -15.03
N VAL A 248 -15.80 -53.00 -14.09
CA VAL A 248 -15.52 -53.36 -12.69
C VAL A 248 -16.54 -52.66 -11.80
N GLU A 249 -17.24 -53.43 -10.96
CA GLU A 249 -18.24 -52.93 -10.02
C GLU A 249 -17.73 -53.09 -8.58
N PHE A 250 -17.61 -51.98 -7.86
CA PHE A 250 -17.40 -51.98 -6.41
C PHE A 250 -18.75 -52.02 -5.71
N ALA A 251 -19.13 -53.17 -5.16
CA ALA A 251 -20.49 -53.47 -4.70
C ALA A 251 -20.62 -53.67 -3.17
N GLY A 252 -21.83 -53.53 -2.64
CA GLY A 252 -22.18 -53.91 -1.26
C GLY A 252 -21.66 -52.98 -0.16
N ASP A 253 -22.00 -53.30 1.09
CA ASP A 253 -22.22 -52.27 2.11
C ASP A 253 -21.00 -51.97 3.01
N THR A 254 -19.95 -52.79 2.92
CA THR A 254 -18.68 -52.58 3.66
C THR A 254 -17.74 -51.65 2.90
N ASN A 255 -16.93 -50.84 3.60
CA ASN A 255 -15.92 -49.99 2.96
C ASN A 255 -14.92 -50.79 2.11
N ALA A 256 -14.43 -50.17 1.05
CA ALA A 256 -13.47 -50.74 0.10
C ALA A 256 -12.28 -49.78 -0.11
N LEU A 257 -11.10 -50.35 -0.39
CA LEU A 257 -9.87 -49.61 -0.74
C LEU A 257 -9.43 -49.93 -2.18
N LEU A 258 -9.26 -48.89 -3.00
CA LEU A 258 -8.68 -48.94 -4.34
C LEU A 258 -7.27 -48.32 -4.31
N ALA A 259 -6.27 -49.19 -4.25
CA ALA A 259 -4.86 -48.88 -4.04
C ALA A 259 -3.97 -49.52 -5.10
N GLY A 260 -2.71 -49.10 -5.14
CA GLY A 260 -1.72 -49.69 -6.02
C GLY A 260 -0.47 -48.83 -6.22
N THR A 261 0.61 -49.46 -6.64
CA THR A 261 1.79 -48.78 -7.21
C THR A 261 1.66 -48.63 -8.73
N SER A 262 0.90 -49.51 -9.37
CA SER A 262 0.58 -49.44 -10.80
C SER A 262 -0.69 -48.63 -11.04
N SER A 263 -0.76 -47.92 -12.17
CA SER A 263 -2.01 -47.29 -12.56
C SER A 263 -3.07 -48.32 -12.96
N THR A 264 -4.30 -48.10 -12.51
CA THR A 264 -5.44 -48.96 -12.83
C THR A 264 -6.32 -48.24 -13.84
N ALA A 265 -6.32 -48.74 -15.08
CA ALA A 265 -7.08 -48.20 -16.20
C ALA A 265 -8.42 -48.95 -16.38
N PHE A 266 -9.52 -48.37 -15.93
CA PHE A 266 -10.86 -48.95 -16.11
C PHE A 266 -11.53 -48.46 -17.40
N ASN A 267 -12.31 -49.32 -18.05
CA ASN A 267 -13.18 -48.94 -19.16
C ASN A 267 -14.53 -48.46 -18.62
N THR A 268 -15.23 -49.31 -17.85
CA THR A 268 -16.36 -48.88 -17.01
C THR A 268 -16.04 -49.16 -15.55
N LEU A 269 -16.20 -48.14 -14.70
CA LEU A 269 -16.09 -48.24 -13.25
C LEU A 269 -17.45 -47.91 -12.62
N VAL A 270 -18.06 -48.89 -11.95
CA VAL A 270 -19.36 -48.75 -11.27
C VAL A 270 -19.14 -48.74 -9.76
N ILE A 271 -19.71 -47.74 -9.08
CA ILE A 271 -19.65 -47.59 -7.61
C ILE A 271 -21.06 -47.80 -7.06
N ASN A 272 -21.26 -48.92 -6.39
CA ASN A 272 -22.54 -49.38 -5.87
C ASN A 272 -22.37 -49.82 -4.41
N LYS A 273 -21.87 -48.89 -3.59
CA LYS A 273 -21.42 -49.13 -2.21
C LYS A 273 -22.51 -48.71 -1.23
N GLY A 274 -23.15 -49.69 -0.59
CA GLY A 274 -24.27 -49.44 0.32
C GLY A 274 -25.50 -48.83 -0.37
N ASN A 275 -26.25 -48.03 0.37
CA ASN A 275 -27.47 -47.33 -0.07
C ASN A 275 -27.37 -45.79 0.07
N SER A 276 -26.21 -45.29 0.47
CA SER A 276 -25.98 -43.91 0.91
C SER A 276 -24.48 -43.61 0.97
N ILE A 277 -24.12 -42.32 1.10
CA ILE A 277 -22.72 -41.85 1.23
C ILE A 277 -21.98 -42.32 2.50
N SER A 278 -22.57 -43.21 3.30
CA SER A 278 -21.96 -43.77 4.51
C SER A 278 -20.91 -44.84 4.21
N THR A 279 -21.10 -45.65 3.16
CA THR A 279 -20.10 -46.62 2.70
C THR A 279 -19.09 -45.96 1.75
N LEU A 280 -17.81 -46.22 1.99
CA LEU A 280 -16.70 -45.60 1.26
C LEU A 280 -16.11 -46.53 0.19
N LEU A 281 -15.72 -45.95 -0.95
CA LEU A 281 -14.57 -46.44 -1.73
C LEU A 281 -13.43 -45.43 -1.55
N GLU A 282 -12.41 -45.80 -0.79
CA GLU A 282 -11.22 -44.96 -0.61
C GLU A 282 -10.22 -45.20 -1.76
N ILE A 283 -9.77 -44.14 -2.41
CA ILE A 283 -8.76 -44.19 -3.47
C ILE A 283 -7.43 -43.66 -2.91
N THR A 284 -6.37 -44.48 -2.97
CA THR A 284 -5.00 -44.12 -2.57
C THR A 284 -3.95 -44.42 -3.65
N GLY A 285 -4.32 -45.14 -4.71
CA GLY A 285 -3.48 -45.36 -5.90
C GLY A 285 -3.92 -44.53 -7.11
N PRO A 286 -3.15 -44.55 -8.22
CA PRO A 286 -3.46 -43.78 -9.42
C PRO A 286 -4.51 -44.48 -10.32
N VAL A 287 -5.73 -43.94 -10.35
CA VAL A 287 -6.85 -44.46 -11.14
C VAL A 287 -7.12 -43.57 -12.35
N ASN A 288 -7.30 -44.18 -13.52
CA ASN A 288 -7.66 -43.50 -14.75
C ASN A 288 -8.79 -44.27 -15.44
N LEU A 289 -9.66 -43.57 -16.16
CA LEU A 289 -10.53 -44.19 -17.16
C LEU A 289 -9.89 -44.18 -18.54
N ALA A 290 -10.12 -45.23 -19.32
CA ALA A 290 -9.80 -45.26 -20.75
C ALA A 290 -10.59 -44.17 -21.50
N GLN A 291 -10.11 -43.76 -22.68
CA GLN A 291 -10.73 -42.68 -23.45
C GLN A 291 -12.15 -43.03 -23.91
N GLY A 292 -13.16 -42.31 -23.40
CA GLY A 292 -14.58 -42.59 -23.62
C GLY A 292 -15.17 -43.65 -22.68
N GLY A 293 -14.38 -44.17 -21.73
CA GLY A 293 -14.85 -44.98 -20.61
C GLY A 293 -15.79 -44.21 -19.68
N LYS A 294 -16.39 -44.87 -18.68
CA LYS A 294 -17.45 -44.29 -17.84
C LYS A 294 -17.21 -44.48 -16.34
N LEU A 295 -17.47 -43.44 -15.57
CA LEU A 295 -17.73 -43.54 -14.13
C LEU A 295 -19.26 -43.59 -13.95
N ILE A 296 -19.75 -44.59 -13.23
CA ILE A 296 -21.17 -44.73 -12.90
C ILE A 296 -21.27 -44.76 -11.38
N LEU A 297 -21.89 -43.73 -10.79
CA LEU A 297 -22.19 -43.68 -9.37
C LEU A 297 -23.65 -44.14 -9.16
N VAL A 298 -23.83 -45.20 -8.39
CA VAL A 298 -25.14 -45.72 -7.98
C VAL A 298 -25.38 -45.42 -6.51
N ASN A 299 -24.42 -45.77 -5.65
CA ASN A 299 -24.45 -45.55 -4.19
C ASN A 299 -23.02 -45.40 -3.64
N GLY A 300 -22.89 -44.64 -2.54
CA GLY A 300 -21.65 -44.57 -1.75
C GLY A 300 -20.72 -43.41 -2.10
N LEU A 301 -19.72 -43.20 -1.24
CA LEU A 301 -18.80 -42.07 -1.32
C LEU A 301 -17.43 -42.48 -1.86
N VAL A 302 -17.07 -41.96 -3.04
CA VAL A 302 -15.71 -42.07 -3.59
C VAL A 302 -14.82 -41.05 -2.89
N LYS A 303 -13.92 -41.51 -2.03
CA LYS A 303 -13.06 -40.67 -1.20
C LYS A 303 -11.61 -40.74 -1.67
N ILE A 304 -11.13 -39.69 -2.33
CA ILE A 304 -9.79 -39.65 -2.95
C ILE A 304 -8.80 -39.07 -1.93
N ASN A 305 -8.09 -39.96 -1.24
CA ASN A 305 -7.11 -39.60 -0.22
C ASN A 305 -5.77 -39.16 -0.85
N ARG A 306 -4.92 -38.52 -0.03
CA ARG A 306 -3.55 -38.13 -0.40
C ARG A 306 -2.78 -39.30 -1.04
N GLY A 307 -2.21 -39.05 -2.23
CA GLY A 307 -1.53 -40.05 -3.05
C GLY A 307 -2.42 -40.73 -4.10
N GLY A 308 -3.74 -40.76 -3.89
CA GLY A 308 -4.70 -41.24 -4.86
C GLY A 308 -5.02 -40.21 -5.94
N SER A 309 -5.32 -40.69 -7.14
CA SER A 309 -5.88 -39.88 -8.22
C SER A 309 -7.05 -40.59 -8.91
N LEU A 310 -8.00 -39.82 -9.46
CA LEU A 310 -9.07 -40.32 -10.31
C LEU A 310 -9.25 -39.38 -11.52
N SER A 311 -8.81 -39.82 -12.70
CA SER A 311 -9.02 -39.11 -13.96
C SER A 311 -10.17 -39.75 -14.74
N VAL A 312 -11.22 -38.98 -15.02
CA VAL A 312 -12.43 -39.42 -15.71
C VAL A 312 -12.44 -38.81 -17.12
N ASN A 313 -12.55 -39.66 -18.15
CA ASN A 313 -12.57 -39.26 -19.56
C ASN A 313 -13.79 -39.87 -20.27
N GLN A 314 -14.98 -39.35 -19.93
CA GLN A 314 -16.26 -39.85 -20.47
C GLN A 314 -16.90 -38.83 -21.43
N ARG A 315 -17.67 -39.32 -22.40
CA ARG A 315 -18.30 -38.50 -23.46
C ARG A 315 -19.67 -37.91 -23.07
N THR A 316 -20.11 -38.14 -21.84
CA THR A 316 -21.48 -37.83 -21.35
C THR A 316 -21.43 -37.18 -19.98
N ARG A 317 -22.49 -36.46 -19.59
CA ARG A 317 -22.64 -35.88 -18.25
C ARG A 317 -22.40 -36.93 -17.16
N LEU A 318 -21.73 -36.56 -16.09
CA LEU A 318 -21.60 -37.39 -14.89
C LEU A 318 -22.74 -37.05 -13.93
N GLU A 319 -23.53 -38.05 -13.57
CA GLU A 319 -24.58 -37.94 -12.57
C GLU A 319 -24.00 -38.34 -11.20
N ILE A 320 -24.20 -37.50 -10.17
CA ILE A 320 -24.00 -37.87 -8.77
C ILE A 320 -25.39 -37.94 -8.12
N PRO A 321 -25.98 -39.14 -7.93
CA PRO A 321 -27.29 -39.27 -7.27
C PRO A 321 -27.19 -38.97 -5.77
N SER A 322 -28.33 -38.72 -5.12
CA SER A 322 -28.42 -38.35 -3.70
C SER A 322 -27.89 -39.39 -2.72
N SER A 323 -27.79 -40.66 -3.13
CA SER A 323 -27.18 -41.76 -2.38
C SER A 323 -25.66 -41.88 -2.56
N ALA A 324 -25.04 -41.05 -3.41
CA ALA A 324 -23.62 -41.13 -3.76
C ALA A 324 -22.87 -39.80 -3.64
N GLY A 325 -21.54 -39.85 -3.77
CA GLY A 325 -20.72 -38.64 -3.76
C GLY A 325 -19.26 -38.83 -4.13
N ILE A 326 -18.56 -37.71 -4.26
CA ILE A 326 -17.12 -37.59 -4.45
C ILE A 326 -16.56 -36.68 -3.35
N HIS A 327 -15.53 -37.13 -2.63
CA HIS A 327 -14.81 -36.37 -1.62
C HIS A 327 -13.30 -36.38 -1.87
N LEU A 328 -12.73 -35.23 -2.20
CA LEU A 328 -11.27 -35.03 -2.24
C LEU A 328 -10.76 -34.76 -0.82
N ASN A 329 -9.90 -35.67 -0.34
CA ASN A 329 -9.26 -35.64 0.97
C ASN A 329 -7.73 -35.70 0.82
N GLY A 330 -7.20 -34.82 -0.02
CA GLY A 330 -5.77 -34.65 -0.30
C GLY A 330 -5.30 -35.29 -1.60
N GLY A 331 -6.17 -36.00 -2.32
CA GLY A 331 -5.89 -36.58 -3.63
C GLY A 331 -6.23 -35.65 -4.81
N PHE A 332 -6.21 -36.21 -6.02
CA PHE A 332 -6.45 -35.49 -7.27
C PHE A 332 -7.69 -36.03 -8.01
N PHE A 333 -8.53 -35.13 -8.51
CA PHE A 333 -9.65 -35.47 -9.41
C PHE A 333 -9.55 -34.65 -10.70
N ALA A 334 -9.77 -35.30 -11.84
CA ALA A 334 -9.93 -34.60 -13.12
C ALA A 334 -11.14 -35.13 -13.89
N SER A 335 -11.92 -34.22 -14.47
CA SER A 335 -12.90 -34.52 -15.51
C SER A 335 -12.50 -33.83 -16.81
N ASP A 336 -12.40 -34.60 -17.90
CA ASP A 336 -12.24 -34.10 -19.27
C ASP A 336 -13.55 -33.42 -19.76
N ASN A 337 -13.81 -33.39 -21.07
CA ASN A 337 -14.86 -32.66 -21.78
C ASN A 337 -16.31 -33.17 -21.52
N PHE A 338 -16.79 -33.06 -20.28
CA PHE A 338 -18.18 -33.29 -19.89
C PHE A 338 -18.58 -32.42 -18.68
N SER A 339 -19.89 -32.23 -18.47
CA SER A 339 -20.44 -31.56 -17.28
C SER A 339 -20.72 -32.55 -16.16
N ILE A 340 -20.77 -32.08 -14.91
CA ILE A 340 -21.17 -32.86 -13.74
C ILE A 340 -22.50 -32.30 -13.21
N TYR A 341 -23.48 -33.17 -12.99
CA TYR A 341 -24.74 -32.83 -12.32
C TYR A 341 -24.80 -33.52 -10.95
N ASN A 342 -24.89 -32.71 -9.90
CA ASN A 342 -24.76 -33.13 -8.52
C ASN A 342 -26.09 -33.01 -7.77
N GLN A 343 -26.68 -34.16 -7.41
CA GLN A 343 -27.81 -34.29 -6.49
C GLN A 343 -27.39 -34.99 -5.17
N GLY A 344 -26.13 -35.41 -5.07
CA GLY A 344 -25.50 -35.99 -3.88
C GLY A 344 -24.43 -35.07 -3.31
N LEU A 345 -23.27 -35.61 -2.96
CA LEU A 345 -22.16 -34.83 -2.39
C LEU A 345 -21.00 -34.65 -3.38
N PHE A 346 -20.58 -33.40 -3.60
CA PHE A 346 -19.27 -33.07 -4.17
C PHE A 346 -18.49 -32.22 -3.16
N ARG A 347 -17.44 -32.79 -2.55
CA ARG A 347 -16.69 -32.18 -1.45
C ARG A 347 -15.20 -32.09 -1.74
N VAL A 348 -14.58 -30.96 -1.45
CA VAL A 348 -13.11 -30.79 -1.41
C VAL A 348 -12.72 -30.28 -0.02
N SER A 349 -12.06 -31.13 0.77
CA SER A 349 -11.45 -30.72 2.04
C SER A 349 -9.96 -30.45 1.90
N GLN A 350 -9.27 -31.22 1.06
CA GLN A 350 -7.87 -31.04 0.65
C GLN A 350 -7.67 -31.65 -0.74
N GLY A 351 -6.60 -31.27 -1.44
CA GLY A 351 -6.27 -31.81 -2.77
C GLY A 351 -6.69 -30.87 -3.90
N THR A 352 -6.81 -31.41 -5.12
CA THR A 352 -7.03 -30.62 -6.35
C THR A 352 -8.10 -31.25 -7.23
N ALA A 353 -9.13 -30.48 -7.61
CA ALA A 353 -10.11 -30.84 -8.63
C ALA A 353 -9.93 -30.00 -9.90
N LEU A 354 -9.78 -30.62 -11.07
CA LEU A 354 -9.79 -29.96 -12.39
C LEU A 354 -11.04 -30.37 -13.16
N LEU A 355 -11.94 -29.43 -13.44
CA LEU A 355 -13.27 -29.71 -13.99
C LEU A 355 -13.50 -29.10 -15.38
N GLY A 356 -13.25 -29.91 -16.41
CA GLY A 356 -13.58 -29.63 -17.80
C GLY A 356 -12.45 -28.93 -18.53
N GLU A 357 -11.86 -29.60 -19.52
CA GLU A 357 -10.78 -29.11 -20.39
C GLU A 357 -11.30 -28.48 -21.71
N ALA A 358 -12.58 -28.08 -21.76
CA ALA A 358 -13.23 -27.63 -22.98
C ALA A 358 -14.46 -26.72 -22.71
N GLU A 359 -14.85 -25.98 -23.76
CA GLU A 359 -15.90 -24.97 -23.71
C GLU A 359 -17.24 -25.47 -23.15
N GLY A 360 -17.88 -24.61 -22.35
CA GLY A 360 -19.30 -24.74 -22.03
C GLY A 360 -19.69 -25.75 -20.95
N ARG A 361 -18.73 -26.43 -20.32
CA ARG A 361 -19.00 -27.44 -19.27
C ARG A 361 -19.31 -26.79 -17.91
N SER A 362 -20.10 -27.49 -17.11
CA SER A 362 -20.54 -27.02 -15.79
C SER A 362 -20.30 -28.07 -14.71
N LEU A 363 -20.00 -27.63 -13.49
CA LEU A 363 -20.48 -28.32 -12.29
C LEU A 363 -21.79 -27.67 -11.88
N GLU A 364 -22.87 -28.43 -11.92
CA GLU A 364 -24.22 -27.98 -11.59
C GLU A 364 -24.71 -28.75 -10.36
N THR A 365 -25.10 -28.02 -9.30
CA THR A 365 -25.67 -28.61 -8.08
C THR A 365 -27.17 -28.38 -8.05
N GLY A 366 -27.93 -29.45 -8.31
CA GLY A 366 -29.39 -29.45 -8.39
C GLY A 366 -30.08 -29.73 -7.04
N PRO A 367 -31.42 -29.91 -7.04
CA PRO A 367 -32.21 -30.18 -5.85
C PRO A 367 -31.61 -31.30 -4.98
N GLY A 368 -31.48 -31.04 -3.68
CA GLY A 368 -30.89 -31.97 -2.70
C GLY A 368 -29.38 -32.12 -2.76
N GLY A 369 -28.72 -31.67 -3.84
CA GLY A 369 -27.27 -31.73 -3.99
C GLY A 369 -26.53 -30.78 -3.06
N ILE A 370 -25.35 -31.21 -2.62
CA ILE A 370 -24.44 -30.45 -1.77
C ILE A 370 -23.09 -30.31 -2.48
N PHE A 371 -22.70 -29.06 -2.74
CA PHE A 371 -21.33 -28.68 -3.07
C PHE A 371 -20.64 -28.12 -1.82
N GLN A 372 -19.43 -28.60 -1.51
CA GLN A 372 -18.72 -28.23 -0.29
C GLN A 372 -17.22 -28.01 -0.52
N MET A 373 -16.75 -26.81 -0.20
CA MET A 373 -15.34 -26.39 -0.32
C MET A 373 -14.81 -25.95 1.04
N GLU A 374 -13.91 -26.73 1.63
CA GLU A 374 -13.34 -26.48 2.97
C GLU A 374 -11.84 -26.22 2.92
N GLY A 375 -11.20 -26.56 1.80
CA GLY A 375 -9.76 -26.48 1.60
C GLY A 375 -9.36 -27.04 0.23
N GLY A 376 -8.06 -27.09 -0.05
CA GLY A 376 -7.54 -27.50 -1.36
C GLY A 376 -7.84 -26.48 -2.47
N SER A 377 -7.76 -26.93 -3.72
CA SER A 377 -8.06 -26.12 -4.90
C SER A 377 -9.03 -26.82 -5.86
N MET A 378 -9.77 -26.00 -6.58
CA MET A 378 -10.70 -26.41 -7.62
C MET A 378 -10.54 -25.46 -8.81
N SER A 379 -10.50 -25.98 -10.03
CA SER A 379 -10.53 -25.19 -11.26
C SER A 379 -11.64 -25.68 -12.18
N THR A 380 -12.34 -24.79 -12.86
CA THR A 380 -13.22 -25.13 -13.99
C THR A 380 -13.09 -24.11 -15.12
N ILE A 381 -13.23 -24.55 -16.37
CA ILE A 381 -13.15 -23.66 -17.55
C ILE A 381 -14.50 -23.02 -17.89
N GLY A 382 -15.62 -23.66 -17.53
CA GLY A 382 -16.97 -23.14 -17.75
C GLY A 382 -17.62 -22.58 -16.50
N ASN A 383 -18.69 -23.21 -16.02
CA ASN A 383 -19.56 -22.65 -14.97
C ASN A 383 -19.54 -23.46 -13.67
N LEU A 384 -19.56 -22.77 -12.53
CA LEU A 384 -20.04 -23.32 -11.27
C LEU A 384 -21.47 -22.81 -11.03
N VAL A 385 -22.45 -23.72 -11.11
CA VAL A 385 -23.87 -23.42 -11.03
C VAL A 385 -24.47 -24.06 -9.78
N ILE A 386 -25.09 -23.28 -8.91
CA ILE A 386 -25.89 -23.75 -7.78
C ILE A 386 -27.35 -23.45 -8.12
N ALA A 387 -28.09 -24.46 -8.57
CA ALA A 387 -29.45 -24.32 -9.07
C ALA A 387 -30.45 -24.24 -7.91
N ASP A 388 -30.93 -25.40 -7.42
CA ASP A 388 -31.76 -25.51 -6.21
C ASP A 388 -31.08 -26.40 -5.14
N GLY A 389 -29.76 -26.55 -5.27
CA GLY A 389 -28.91 -27.25 -4.32
C GLY A 389 -28.38 -26.35 -3.21
N THR A 390 -27.40 -26.87 -2.46
CA THR A 390 -26.74 -26.17 -1.35
C THR A 390 -25.24 -26.07 -1.59
N ALA A 391 -24.68 -24.87 -1.47
CA ALA A 391 -23.23 -24.62 -1.54
C ALA A 391 -22.68 -24.13 -0.19
N ASN A 392 -21.68 -24.84 0.36
CA ASN A 392 -20.99 -24.49 1.60
C ASN A 392 -19.50 -24.23 1.34
N LEU A 393 -19.05 -22.98 1.47
CA LEU A 393 -17.67 -22.55 1.23
C LEU A 393 -17.06 -22.02 2.53
N SER A 394 -16.18 -22.79 3.16
CA SER A 394 -15.47 -22.40 4.39
C SER A 394 -13.95 -22.26 4.21
N GLY A 395 -13.41 -22.68 3.07
CA GLY A 395 -11.97 -22.58 2.78
C GLY A 395 -11.62 -22.98 1.35
N GLY A 396 -10.32 -23.02 1.05
CA GLY A 396 -9.80 -23.37 -0.28
C GLY A 396 -9.96 -22.28 -1.34
N THR A 397 -9.54 -22.60 -2.57
CA THR A 397 -9.62 -21.70 -3.73
C THR A 397 -10.37 -22.35 -4.88
N ILE A 398 -11.43 -21.70 -5.35
CA ILE A 398 -12.17 -22.05 -6.57
C ILE A 398 -11.76 -21.05 -7.66
N THR A 399 -11.22 -21.55 -8.77
CA THR A 399 -10.86 -20.74 -9.94
C THR A 399 -11.78 -21.09 -11.11
N ILE A 400 -12.29 -20.06 -11.78
CA ILE A 400 -13.15 -20.16 -12.96
C ILE A 400 -12.42 -19.44 -14.10
N SER A 401 -11.96 -20.18 -15.11
CA SER A 401 -10.99 -19.71 -16.11
C SER A 401 -11.51 -19.78 -17.55
N THR A 402 -12.00 -18.65 -18.07
CA THR A 402 -12.54 -18.59 -19.44
C THR A 402 -11.45 -18.32 -20.49
N ASP A 403 -10.85 -19.41 -21.00
CA ASP A 403 -10.45 -19.46 -22.41
C ASP A 403 -11.40 -20.44 -23.12
N GLY A 404 -12.28 -19.90 -23.96
CA GLY A 404 -13.32 -20.63 -24.66
C GLY A 404 -14.63 -20.86 -23.88
N LYS A 405 -15.69 -20.11 -24.24
CA LYS A 405 -17.08 -20.59 -24.08
C LYS A 405 -18.04 -20.05 -25.14
N ALA A 406 -18.65 -20.97 -25.89
CA ALA A 406 -19.90 -20.78 -26.58
C ALA A 406 -21.08 -20.51 -25.62
N ILE A 407 -21.71 -19.34 -25.81
CA ILE A 407 -23.08 -18.93 -25.43
C ILE A 407 -23.82 -19.77 -24.36
N SER A 408 -23.96 -19.21 -23.15
CA SER A 408 -25.06 -19.55 -22.22
C SER A 408 -25.61 -18.30 -21.54
N SER A 409 -26.85 -18.39 -21.06
CA SER A 409 -27.49 -17.38 -20.22
C SER A 409 -26.89 -17.30 -18.81
N LEU A 410 -26.35 -18.40 -18.28
CA LEU A 410 -25.80 -18.51 -16.93
C LEU A 410 -24.41 -17.87 -16.80
N ALA A 411 -24.15 -17.27 -15.65
CA ALA A 411 -22.88 -16.64 -15.28
C ALA A 411 -21.77 -17.65 -14.91
N GLY A 412 -20.52 -17.20 -14.90
CA GLY A 412 -19.36 -18.04 -14.52
C GLY A 412 -19.51 -18.67 -13.14
N PHE A 413 -19.91 -17.86 -12.14
CA PHE A 413 -20.48 -18.32 -10.87
C PHE A 413 -21.96 -17.91 -10.83
N ASP A 414 -22.87 -18.89 -10.94
CA ASP A 414 -24.32 -18.65 -11.00
C ASP A 414 -25.04 -19.33 -9.83
N VAL A 415 -25.89 -18.58 -9.13
CA VAL A 415 -26.64 -19.06 -7.96
C VAL A 415 -28.10 -18.63 -8.09
N SER A 416 -28.99 -19.60 -8.28
CA SER A 416 -30.41 -19.37 -8.53
C SER A 416 -31.18 -18.85 -7.31
N ALA A 417 -32.39 -18.34 -7.51
CA ALA A 417 -33.27 -17.89 -6.44
C ALA A 417 -33.58 -18.99 -5.40
N GLY A 418 -33.72 -20.26 -5.81
CA GLY A 418 -34.00 -21.39 -4.92
C GLY A 418 -32.79 -21.97 -4.18
N ALA A 419 -31.56 -21.63 -4.62
CA ALA A 419 -30.33 -22.14 -4.01
C ALA A 419 -30.13 -21.70 -2.56
N ASN A 420 -29.54 -22.60 -1.77
CA ASN A 420 -28.92 -22.26 -0.49
C ASN A 420 -27.42 -22.00 -0.70
N LEU A 421 -26.90 -20.92 -0.12
CA LEU A 421 -25.50 -20.51 -0.24
C LEU A 421 -24.97 -20.08 1.12
N ASN A 422 -23.87 -20.66 1.59
CA ASN A 422 -23.23 -20.28 2.83
C ASN A 422 -21.71 -20.16 2.64
N ILE A 423 -21.20 -18.92 2.66
CA ILE A 423 -19.78 -18.62 2.50
C ILE A 423 -19.25 -18.03 3.82
N THR A 424 -18.44 -18.81 4.53
CA THR A 424 -17.72 -18.42 5.75
C THR A 424 -16.22 -18.28 5.53
N GLY A 425 -15.71 -18.68 4.37
CA GLY A 425 -14.29 -18.62 4.03
C GLY A 425 -13.99 -19.02 2.58
N GLY A 426 -12.69 -19.14 2.26
CA GLY A 426 -12.21 -19.48 0.92
C GLY A 426 -12.15 -18.31 -0.06
N ILE A 427 -11.76 -18.60 -1.30
CA ILE A 427 -11.60 -17.61 -2.38
C ILE A 427 -12.30 -18.13 -3.65
N VAL A 428 -13.13 -17.29 -4.27
CA VAL A 428 -13.70 -17.52 -5.60
C VAL A 428 -13.05 -16.54 -6.59
N VAL A 429 -12.33 -17.07 -7.58
CA VAL A 429 -11.59 -16.30 -8.59
C VAL A 429 -12.25 -16.46 -9.96
N ILE A 430 -12.76 -15.39 -10.56
CA ILE A 430 -13.12 -15.36 -11.98
C ILE A 430 -11.90 -14.85 -12.75
N ASN A 431 -11.10 -15.74 -13.30
CA ASN A 431 -9.75 -15.45 -13.82
C ASN A 431 -9.77 -14.68 -15.16
N GLN A 432 -10.85 -14.83 -15.94
CA GLN A 432 -11.07 -14.16 -17.22
C GLN A 432 -12.58 -13.86 -17.33
N PRO A 433 -13.00 -12.83 -18.09
CA PRO A 433 -14.41 -12.49 -18.23
C PRO A 433 -15.13 -13.40 -19.23
N PHE A 434 -16.43 -13.58 -19.03
CA PHE A 434 -17.22 -14.65 -19.66
C PHE A 434 -17.32 -14.57 -21.20
N VAL A 435 -17.40 -13.37 -21.78
CA VAL A 435 -17.20 -13.10 -23.22
C VAL A 435 -17.00 -11.61 -23.51
N SER A 436 -16.14 -11.29 -24.48
CA SER A 436 -16.02 -9.93 -25.05
C SER A 436 -17.12 -9.65 -26.09
N GLY A 437 -18.31 -9.24 -25.64
CA GLY A 437 -19.33 -8.63 -26.53
C GLY A 437 -20.80 -8.83 -26.16
N LEU A 438 -21.13 -9.77 -25.26
CA LEU A 438 -22.51 -9.99 -24.81
C LEU A 438 -22.78 -9.39 -23.42
N SER A 439 -24.06 -9.24 -23.08
CA SER A 439 -24.55 -8.64 -21.83
C SER A 439 -24.44 -9.53 -20.58
N HIS A 440 -24.05 -10.80 -20.76
CA HIS A 440 -23.97 -11.84 -19.72
C HIS A 440 -22.98 -11.51 -18.59
N GLU A 441 -23.15 -12.20 -17.47
CA GLU A 441 -22.54 -11.88 -16.19
C GLU A 441 -21.45 -12.88 -15.79
N ASP A 442 -20.53 -12.45 -14.93
CA ASP A 442 -19.42 -13.26 -14.43
C ASP A 442 -19.73 -13.85 -13.04
N ILE A 443 -20.41 -13.04 -12.22
CA ILE A 443 -21.13 -13.49 -11.02
C ILE A 443 -22.60 -13.10 -11.16
N HIS A 444 -23.48 -14.08 -10.95
CA HIS A 444 -24.92 -13.89 -10.74
C HIS A 444 -25.33 -14.61 -9.43
N ILE A 445 -25.88 -13.87 -8.47
CA ILE A 445 -26.50 -14.42 -7.26
C ILE A 445 -27.88 -13.78 -7.11
N ALA A 446 -28.91 -14.55 -7.44
CA ALA A 446 -30.30 -14.09 -7.38
C ALA A 446 -30.82 -14.00 -5.94
N ASP A 447 -31.69 -13.02 -5.69
CA ASP A 447 -32.42 -12.87 -4.42
C ASP A 447 -33.31 -14.12 -4.14
N GLY A 448 -33.52 -14.44 -2.85
CA GLY A 448 -34.27 -15.62 -2.40
C GLY A 448 -33.38 -16.73 -1.81
N GLY A 449 -34.01 -17.82 -1.33
CA GLY A 449 -33.31 -18.95 -0.70
C GLY A 449 -32.61 -18.59 0.62
N ASN A 450 -31.94 -19.56 1.27
CA ASN A 450 -31.11 -19.26 2.43
C ASN A 450 -29.68 -18.94 1.97
N LYS A 451 -29.40 -17.65 1.76
CA LYS A 451 -28.09 -17.17 1.30
C LYS A 451 -27.38 -16.31 2.35
N SER A 452 -26.10 -16.60 2.58
CA SER A 452 -25.25 -16.08 3.65
C SER A 452 -23.81 -15.94 3.14
N ILE A 453 -23.20 -14.76 3.31
CA ILE A 453 -21.79 -14.50 3.07
C ILE A 453 -21.24 -13.73 4.29
N THR A 454 -20.58 -14.45 5.19
CA THR A 454 -19.97 -13.91 6.42
C THR A 454 -18.45 -13.99 6.43
N GLY A 455 -17.86 -14.56 5.38
CA GLY A 455 -16.41 -14.64 5.18
C GLY A 455 -16.03 -14.85 3.72
N GLY A 456 -14.76 -15.15 3.49
CA GLY A 456 -14.21 -15.42 2.15
C GLY A 456 -14.02 -14.19 1.26
N THR A 457 -13.61 -14.43 0.02
CA THR A 457 -13.28 -13.37 -0.96
C THR A 457 -13.75 -13.71 -2.36
N PHE A 458 -14.50 -12.81 -2.99
CA PHE A 458 -14.73 -12.83 -4.44
C PHE A 458 -13.67 -11.97 -5.14
N LYS A 459 -13.05 -12.51 -6.20
CA LYS A 459 -11.90 -11.91 -6.89
C LYS A 459 -12.10 -11.93 -8.40
N MET A 460 -12.13 -10.74 -9.02
CA MET A 460 -12.20 -10.56 -10.47
C MET A 460 -10.78 -10.45 -11.02
N GLY A 461 -10.35 -11.42 -11.80
CA GLY A 461 -9.01 -11.53 -12.38
C GLY A 461 -7.93 -12.13 -11.45
N SER A 462 -6.73 -12.27 -11.98
CA SER A 462 -5.50 -12.70 -11.31
C SER A 462 -4.26 -12.12 -12.01
N ALA A 463 -3.06 -12.59 -11.67
CA ALA A 463 -1.84 -12.25 -12.39
C ALA A 463 -1.85 -12.75 -13.85
N ASP A 464 -2.62 -13.78 -14.16
CA ASP A 464 -2.74 -14.37 -15.50
C ASP A 464 -3.83 -13.68 -16.38
N THR A 465 -4.49 -12.64 -15.85
CA THR A 465 -5.49 -11.84 -16.58
C THR A 465 -4.81 -10.78 -17.44
N PRO A 466 -4.95 -10.81 -18.78
CA PRO A 466 -4.47 -9.73 -19.65
C PRO A 466 -5.10 -8.39 -19.28
N ALA A 467 -4.44 -7.28 -19.66
CA ALA A 467 -5.01 -5.95 -19.44
C ALA A 467 -6.30 -5.72 -20.24
N GLY A 468 -7.20 -4.85 -19.74
CA GLY A 468 -8.41 -4.44 -20.44
C GLY A 468 -9.57 -5.47 -20.43
N ARG A 469 -9.65 -6.33 -19.41
CA ARG A 469 -10.76 -7.30 -19.26
C ARG A 469 -11.98 -6.68 -18.58
N ASN A 470 -13.16 -6.89 -19.15
CA ASN A 470 -14.44 -6.32 -18.69
C ASN A 470 -15.30 -7.40 -18.02
N PHE A 471 -15.31 -7.43 -16.69
CA PHE A 471 -16.13 -8.31 -15.86
C PHE A 471 -17.47 -7.66 -15.48
N ARG A 472 -18.48 -8.44 -15.09
CA ARG A 472 -19.81 -7.97 -14.67
C ARG A 472 -20.32 -8.73 -13.44
N VAL A 473 -20.73 -8.00 -12.41
CA VAL A 473 -21.20 -8.57 -11.12
C VAL A 473 -22.66 -8.19 -10.87
N ASN A 474 -23.48 -9.20 -10.60
CA ASN A 474 -24.89 -9.09 -10.25
C ASN A 474 -25.17 -9.85 -8.93
N SER A 475 -25.20 -9.13 -7.81
CA SER A 475 -25.52 -9.66 -6.49
C SER A 475 -25.84 -8.52 -5.52
N ARG A 476 -27.05 -8.50 -4.97
CA ARG A 476 -27.40 -7.64 -3.82
C ARG A 476 -26.90 -8.20 -2.49
N LEU A 477 -26.66 -9.51 -2.43
CA LEU A 477 -26.17 -10.19 -1.24
C LEU A 477 -24.79 -9.62 -0.88
N PRO A 478 -24.60 -9.05 0.33
CA PRO A 478 -23.34 -8.41 0.72
C PRO A 478 -22.16 -9.36 0.67
N PHE A 479 -21.08 -8.96 0.00
CA PHE A 479 -19.83 -9.71 -0.01
C PHE A 479 -19.01 -9.37 1.23
N TYR A 480 -18.29 -10.35 1.78
CA TYR A 480 -17.38 -10.10 2.89
C TYR A 480 -16.14 -9.34 2.41
N ASN A 481 -15.35 -9.93 1.50
CA ASN A 481 -14.31 -9.24 0.76
C ASN A 481 -14.60 -9.26 -0.75
N PHE A 482 -14.23 -8.17 -1.43
CA PHE A 482 -14.25 -8.09 -2.89
C PHE A 482 -12.91 -7.55 -3.42
N SER A 483 -12.36 -8.18 -4.45
CA SER A 483 -11.08 -7.81 -5.05
C SER A 483 -11.21 -7.67 -6.57
N VAL A 484 -10.66 -6.59 -7.10
CA VAL A 484 -10.41 -6.42 -8.54
C VAL A 484 -8.91 -6.55 -8.75
N ASP A 485 -8.47 -7.57 -9.47
CA ASP A 485 -7.08 -7.99 -9.58
C ASP A 485 -6.68 -8.25 -11.03
N GLY A 486 -6.14 -7.22 -11.70
CA GLY A 486 -5.57 -7.35 -13.04
C GLY A 486 -5.46 -5.99 -13.68
N PHE A 487 -4.26 -5.56 -14.03
CA PHE A 487 -3.95 -4.19 -14.46
C PHE A 487 -4.87 -3.74 -15.61
N GLN A 488 -5.58 -2.61 -15.43
CA GLN A 488 -6.59 -2.10 -16.39
C GLN A 488 -7.81 -3.01 -16.62
N SER A 489 -8.09 -3.98 -15.74
CA SER A 489 -9.39 -4.67 -15.73
C SER A 489 -10.49 -3.72 -15.25
N ILE A 490 -11.70 -3.91 -15.76
CA ILE A 490 -12.90 -3.15 -15.44
C ILE A 490 -13.96 -4.10 -14.91
N VAL A 491 -14.54 -3.81 -13.75
CA VAL A 491 -15.74 -4.48 -13.24
C VAL A 491 -16.93 -3.55 -13.40
N THR A 492 -18.01 -4.02 -14.02
CA THR A 492 -19.26 -3.28 -14.16
C THR A 492 -20.34 -3.87 -13.26
N LEU A 493 -21.02 -3.03 -12.47
CA LEU A 493 -22.15 -3.48 -11.65
C LEU A 493 -23.46 -3.62 -12.45
N LYS A 494 -24.27 -4.60 -12.04
CA LYS A 494 -25.62 -4.88 -12.57
C LYS A 494 -26.72 -4.64 -11.54
N ASP A 495 -26.41 -4.79 -10.26
CA ASP A 495 -27.22 -4.33 -9.14
C ASP A 495 -26.31 -3.72 -8.05
N ASP A 496 -26.89 -3.23 -6.95
CA ASP A 496 -26.15 -2.59 -5.87
C ASP A 496 -25.25 -3.59 -5.13
N LEU A 497 -23.96 -3.27 -5.01
CA LEU A 497 -22.95 -4.12 -4.36
C LEU A 497 -22.63 -3.61 -2.96
N THR A 498 -22.75 -4.48 -1.95
CA THR A 498 -22.25 -4.20 -0.59
C THR A 498 -20.99 -5.00 -0.30
N VAL A 499 -19.97 -4.37 0.30
CA VAL A 499 -18.73 -5.00 0.77
C VAL A 499 -18.53 -4.69 2.25
N ASN A 500 -18.62 -5.73 3.10
CA ASN A 500 -18.68 -5.58 4.56
C ASN A 500 -17.30 -5.45 5.24
N ASN A 501 -16.26 -6.05 4.67
CA ASN A 501 -14.89 -6.02 5.17
C ASN A 501 -13.94 -5.40 4.13
N GLN A 502 -13.10 -6.17 3.41
CA GLN A 502 -12.08 -5.57 2.54
C GLN A 502 -12.55 -5.41 1.09
N LEU A 503 -12.55 -4.16 0.60
CA LEU A 503 -12.48 -3.85 -0.83
C LEU A 503 -11.01 -3.65 -1.25
N THR A 504 -10.61 -4.30 -2.34
CA THR A 504 -9.28 -4.15 -2.97
C THR A 504 -9.43 -3.83 -4.45
N LEU A 505 -8.71 -2.81 -4.94
CA LEU A 505 -8.77 -2.30 -6.30
C LEU A 505 -7.36 -2.24 -6.93
N ASN A 506 -7.05 -3.26 -7.73
CA ASN A 506 -5.97 -3.31 -8.72
C ASN A 506 -6.55 -3.30 -10.15
N GLY A 507 -7.69 -2.61 -10.30
CA GLY A 507 -8.42 -2.33 -11.55
C GLY A 507 -9.56 -1.33 -11.30
N GLN A 508 -10.36 -1.03 -12.32
CA GLN A 508 -11.47 -0.07 -12.26
C GLN A 508 -12.78 -0.76 -11.83
N LEU A 509 -13.58 -0.07 -11.01
CA LEU A 509 -14.94 -0.50 -10.62
C LEU A 509 -15.96 0.55 -11.10
N MET A 510 -16.70 0.23 -12.16
CA MET A 510 -17.73 1.06 -12.76
C MET A 510 -19.10 0.73 -12.18
N LEU A 511 -19.71 1.69 -11.47
CA LEU A 511 -20.98 1.46 -10.79
C LEU A 511 -22.19 1.45 -11.74
N ASN A 512 -22.09 2.08 -12.92
CA ASN A 512 -23.11 1.97 -13.98
C ASN A 512 -24.55 2.30 -13.51
N GLY A 513 -24.68 3.33 -12.66
CA GLY A 513 -25.97 3.74 -12.07
C GLY A 513 -26.44 2.91 -10.87
N LYS A 514 -25.56 2.09 -10.29
CA LYS A 514 -25.77 1.35 -9.03
C LYS A 514 -24.98 1.96 -7.88
N ASN A 515 -25.27 1.49 -6.68
CA ASN A 515 -24.57 1.91 -5.47
C ASN A 515 -23.50 0.89 -5.08
N LEU A 516 -22.36 1.38 -4.60
CA LEU A 516 -21.36 0.61 -3.87
C LEU A 516 -21.46 1.01 -2.40
N ILE A 517 -21.84 0.05 -1.55
CA ILE A 517 -21.94 0.24 -0.11
C ILE A 517 -20.70 -0.40 0.53
N VAL A 518 -19.95 0.38 1.30
CA VAL A 518 -18.76 -0.08 2.04
C VAL A 518 -19.10 -0.06 3.52
N GLY A 519 -19.07 -1.22 4.18
CA GLY A 519 -19.53 -1.43 5.57
C GLY A 519 -18.82 -0.54 6.60
N SER A 520 -19.39 -0.36 7.81
CA SER A 520 -18.81 0.58 8.79
C SER A 520 -17.43 0.11 9.26
N SER A 521 -17.33 -1.17 9.62
CA SER A 521 -16.11 -1.91 9.96
C SER A 521 -15.10 -2.08 8.81
N ALA A 522 -15.45 -1.75 7.57
CA ALA A 522 -14.57 -1.91 6.43
C ALA A 522 -13.34 -0.98 6.54
N PRO A 523 -12.10 -1.52 6.54
CA PRO A 523 -10.89 -0.70 6.56
C PRO A 523 -10.73 0.09 5.24
N ALA A 524 -9.71 0.94 5.18
CA ALA A 524 -9.36 1.67 3.97
C ALA A 524 -9.24 0.73 2.74
N ILE A 525 -9.73 1.21 1.60
CA ILE A 525 -9.70 0.50 0.32
C ILE A 525 -8.24 0.29 -0.08
N LYS A 526 -7.87 -0.96 -0.37
CA LYS A 526 -6.48 -1.36 -0.69
C LYS A 526 -6.27 -1.49 -2.20
N GLY A 527 -5.01 -1.62 -2.60
CA GLY A 527 -4.59 -1.89 -3.98
C GLY A 527 -3.70 -0.79 -4.56
N ILE A 528 -3.35 -0.93 -5.83
CA ILE A 528 -2.54 0.03 -6.59
C ILE A 528 -3.46 1.14 -7.11
N LEU A 529 -3.90 2.01 -6.19
CA LEU A 529 -4.88 3.05 -6.49
C LEU A 529 -4.31 4.10 -7.46
N GLY A 530 -5.08 4.43 -8.50
CA GLY A 530 -4.64 5.32 -9.59
C GLY A 530 -5.48 5.20 -10.87
N GLU A 531 -5.19 6.06 -11.84
CA GLU A 531 -5.76 6.00 -13.19
C GLU A 531 -5.55 4.60 -13.79
N LYS A 532 -6.64 3.93 -14.14
CA LYS A 532 -6.69 2.56 -14.73
C LYS A 532 -6.05 1.45 -13.86
N ALA A 533 -5.32 1.80 -12.81
CA ALA A 533 -4.68 0.89 -11.87
C ALA A 533 -5.57 0.54 -10.67
N GLY A 534 -6.41 1.47 -10.19
CA GLY A 534 -7.29 1.23 -9.03
C GLY A 534 -8.19 2.43 -8.73
N MET A 535 -9.43 2.42 -9.22
CA MET A 535 -10.37 3.53 -9.05
C MET A 535 -11.84 3.11 -9.15
N ILE A 536 -12.75 3.89 -8.57
CA ILE A 536 -14.20 3.72 -8.66
C ILE A 536 -14.78 4.82 -9.55
N VAL A 537 -15.59 4.42 -10.54
CA VAL A 537 -16.30 5.32 -11.44
C VAL A 537 -17.79 5.27 -11.10
N ALA A 538 -18.27 6.28 -10.39
CA ALA A 538 -19.66 6.32 -9.94
C ALA A 538 -20.67 6.54 -11.07
N GLY A 539 -20.38 7.49 -11.99
CA GLY A 539 -21.35 7.95 -12.97
C GLY A 539 -22.59 8.54 -12.28
N SER A 540 -23.77 8.02 -12.60
CA SER A 540 -25.02 8.34 -11.88
C SER A 540 -25.20 7.59 -10.55
N GLY A 541 -24.34 6.61 -10.25
CA GLY A 541 -24.35 5.82 -9.01
C GLY A 541 -23.72 6.53 -7.81
N GLU A 542 -23.58 5.81 -6.69
CA GLU A 542 -23.04 6.35 -5.44
C GLU A 542 -22.03 5.41 -4.77
N VAL A 543 -20.94 5.96 -4.24
CA VAL A 543 -20.08 5.27 -3.26
C VAL A 543 -20.52 5.70 -1.86
N ARG A 544 -21.17 4.81 -1.13
CA ARG A 544 -21.66 5.01 0.24
C ARG A 544 -20.70 4.34 1.22
N LYS A 545 -19.92 5.11 1.98
CA LYS A 545 -19.18 4.57 3.14
C LYS A 545 -20.09 4.65 4.36
N LEU A 546 -20.52 3.50 4.88
CA LEU A 546 -21.23 3.43 6.17
C LEU A 546 -20.27 3.84 7.31
N MET A 547 -20.81 4.43 8.37
CA MET A 547 -20.05 4.96 9.51
C MET A 547 -20.87 4.79 10.79
N ASP A 548 -20.19 4.50 11.89
CA ASP A 548 -20.73 4.43 13.26
C ASP A 548 -20.03 5.43 14.19
N SER A 549 -18.98 6.09 13.70
CA SER A 549 -18.00 6.84 14.49
C SER A 549 -17.18 7.80 13.62
N LYS A 550 -16.47 8.72 14.28
CA LYS A 550 -15.53 9.65 13.65
C LYS A 550 -14.33 8.89 13.04
N GLY A 551 -13.96 9.21 11.81
CA GLY A 551 -12.88 8.50 11.10
C GLY A 551 -12.40 9.23 9.83
N SER A 552 -11.35 8.68 9.21
CA SER A 552 -10.81 9.17 7.94
C SER A 552 -11.04 8.15 6.83
N PHE A 553 -11.67 8.58 5.75
CA PHE A 553 -12.16 7.72 4.66
C PHE A 553 -11.74 8.27 3.30
N THR A 554 -10.92 7.51 2.57
CA THR A 554 -10.49 7.84 1.20
C THR A 554 -11.39 7.15 0.18
N PHE A 555 -12.00 7.97 -0.68
CA PHE A 555 -12.82 7.56 -1.81
C PHE A 555 -11.94 7.63 -3.08
N PRO A 556 -11.47 6.51 -3.63
CA PRO A 556 -10.58 6.47 -4.80
C PRO A 556 -11.39 6.68 -6.10
N LEU A 557 -12.00 7.86 -6.25
CA LEU A 557 -12.88 8.19 -7.36
C LEU A 557 -12.13 8.55 -8.64
N GLY A 558 -12.78 8.35 -9.79
CA GLY A 558 -12.34 8.90 -11.06
C GLY A 558 -13.46 8.93 -12.10
N ASP A 559 -13.16 9.46 -13.28
CA ASP A 559 -14.11 9.67 -14.38
C ASP A 559 -13.65 9.00 -15.69
N VAL A 560 -14.60 8.79 -16.61
CA VAL A 560 -14.43 8.02 -17.87
C VAL A 560 -14.65 8.86 -19.13
N SER A 561 -14.52 10.19 -19.09
CA SER A 561 -14.65 11.07 -20.27
C SER A 561 -13.47 10.99 -21.27
N GLY A 562 -13.08 9.78 -21.67
CA GLY A 562 -12.08 9.51 -22.72
C GLY A 562 -10.61 9.61 -22.30
N ARG A 563 -10.29 9.97 -21.04
CA ARG A 563 -8.91 9.97 -20.51
C ARG A 563 -8.70 9.03 -19.32
N GLY A 564 -9.58 9.05 -18.31
CA GLY A 564 -9.54 8.12 -17.17
C GLY A 564 -9.14 8.75 -15.84
N ASP A 565 -9.41 10.04 -15.69
CA ASP A 565 -8.87 10.91 -14.65
C ASP A 565 -9.16 10.41 -13.23
N TYR A 566 -8.10 10.11 -12.47
CA TYR A 566 -8.17 9.75 -11.06
C TYR A 566 -8.18 11.02 -10.19
N SER A 567 -9.18 11.14 -9.30
CA SER A 567 -9.39 12.30 -8.44
C SER A 567 -9.92 11.89 -7.06
N PRO A 568 -9.06 11.26 -6.22
CA PRO A 568 -9.45 10.78 -4.91
C PRO A 568 -9.82 11.93 -3.97
N VAL A 569 -10.71 11.63 -3.03
CA VAL A 569 -11.08 12.51 -1.92
C VAL A 569 -10.95 11.76 -0.61
N THR A 570 -10.19 12.29 0.34
CA THR A 570 -10.19 11.86 1.74
C THR A 570 -11.06 12.81 2.55
N LEU A 571 -12.06 12.26 3.24
CA LEU A 571 -12.85 12.96 4.24
C LEU A 571 -12.43 12.49 5.62
N THR A 572 -12.04 13.42 6.50
CA THR A 572 -11.74 13.13 7.90
C THR A 572 -12.78 13.81 8.77
N PHE A 573 -13.67 13.02 9.38
CA PHE A 573 -14.72 13.50 10.27
C PHE A 573 -14.09 13.89 11.60
N THR A 574 -13.95 15.19 11.84
CA THR A 574 -13.46 15.73 13.12
C THR A 574 -14.60 15.96 14.11
N ASP A 575 -15.82 16.23 13.61
CA ASP A 575 -17.02 16.32 14.43
C ASP A 575 -18.30 15.82 13.75
N GLY A 576 -19.35 15.63 14.55
CA GLY A 576 -20.67 15.14 14.13
C GLY A 576 -21.18 13.97 14.98
N THR A 577 -22.51 13.77 14.96
CA THR A 577 -23.20 12.64 15.60
C THR A 577 -23.70 11.66 14.55
N PHE A 578 -23.45 10.36 14.72
CA PHE A 578 -23.78 9.30 13.77
C PHE A 578 -24.92 8.45 14.34
N ALA A 579 -26.04 8.34 13.63
CA ALA A 579 -27.14 7.44 13.97
C ALA A 579 -27.08 6.15 13.14
N ASP A 580 -27.91 5.15 13.47
CA ASP A 580 -27.91 3.86 12.78
C ASP A 580 -28.08 4.02 11.25
N GLY A 581 -27.25 3.29 10.50
CA GLY A 581 -27.20 3.38 9.04
C GLY A 581 -26.57 4.66 8.49
N ALA A 582 -25.86 5.47 9.30
CA ALA A 582 -25.16 6.65 8.83
C ALA A 582 -24.15 6.35 7.72
N TYR A 583 -24.10 7.23 6.70
CA TYR A 583 -23.14 7.11 5.61
C TYR A 583 -22.77 8.44 4.96
N ALA A 584 -21.61 8.44 4.33
CA ALA A 584 -21.11 9.52 3.48
C ALA A 584 -21.06 9.09 2.01
N VAL A 585 -21.43 10.01 1.12
CA VAL A 585 -21.27 9.89 -0.33
C VAL A 585 -20.39 11.02 -0.83
N VAL A 586 -19.38 10.67 -1.62
CA VAL A 586 -18.64 11.63 -2.45
C VAL A 586 -18.95 11.35 -3.92
N LYS A 587 -19.23 12.41 -4.69
CA LYS A 587 -19.30 12.36 -6.16
C LYS A 587 -18.26 13.32 -6.73
N VAL A 588 -17.74 13.00 -7.92
CA VAL A 588 -16.79 13.81 -8.68
C VAL A 588 -17.39 14.09 -10.07
N PHE A 589 -17.19 15.30 -10.58
CA PHE A 589 -17.76 15.76 -11.84
C PHE A 589 -16.65 16.41 -12.70
N ASN A 590 -16.45 15.93 -13.92
CA ASN A 590 -15.45 16.42 -14.88
C ASN A 590 -15.97 17.63 -15.69
N SER A 591 -16.49 18.60 -14.95
CA SER A 591 -17.06 19.84 -15.47
C SER A 591 -16.81 20.98 -14.49
N LYS A 592 -16.99 22.22 -14.96
CA LYS A 592 -17.07 23.39 -14.10
C LYS A 592 -18.33 23.31 -13.23
N HIS A 593 -18.27 23.80 -11.99
CA HIS A 593 -19.47 23.82 -11.14
C HIS A 593 -20.58 24.69 -11.76
N PRO A 594 -21.85 24.25 -11.83
CA PRO A 594 -22.91 25.01 -12.50
C PRO A 594 -23.16 26.41 -11.93
N GLN A 595 -22.90 26.61 -10.63
CA GLN A 595 -23.06 27.91 -9.95
C GLN A 595 -21.79 28.77 -9.97
N ASP A 596 -20.69 28.31 -10.58
CA ASP A 596 -19.53 29.15 -10.85
C ASP A 596 -19.77 29.92 -12.16
N ALA A 597 -19.95 31.23 -12.07
CA ALA A 597 -20.18 32.13 -13.22
C ALA A 597 -18.90 32.64 -13.91
N THR A 598 -17.70 32.32 -13.40
CA THR A 598 -16.42 32.82 -13.97
C THR A 598 -16.16 32.33 -15.39
N THR A 599 -15.41 33.09 -16.19
CA THR A 599 -15.03 32.69 -17.56
C THR A 599 -13.54 32.33 -17.69
N THR A 600 -12.72 32.68 -16.69
CA THR A 600 -11.27 32.41 -16.65
C THR A 600 -10.82 32.15 -15.21
N ASN A 601 -9.77 31.33 -15.04
CA ASN A 601 -9.22 30.92 -13.74
C ASN A 601 -10.26 30.17 -12.90
N TYR A 602 -10.59 28.95 -13.36
CA TYR A 602 -11.42 28.01 -12.62
C TYR A 602 -10.91 26.58 -12.78
N LEU A 603 -11.31 25.70 -11.88
CA LEU A 603 -11.13 24.26 -11.99
C LEU A 603 -12.31 23.63 -12.74
N LYS A 604 -12.03 22.90 -13.81
CA LYS A 604 -13.02 22.14 -14.59
C LYS A 604 -13.36 20.78 -13.92
N ARG A 605 -13.31 20.76 -12.59
CA ARG A 605 -13.68 19.64 -11.72
C ARG A 605 -14.34 20.17 -10.45
N TYR A 606 -15.37 19.47 -9.97
CA TYR A 606 -15.95 19.71 -8.65
C TYR A 606 -16.38 18.40 -7.99
N TRP A 607 -16.65 18.47 -6.70
CA TRP A 607 -17.14 17.36 -5.90
C TRP A 607 -18.33 17.79 -5.04
N THR A 608 -19.19 16.84 -4.68
CA THR A 608 -20.27 17.04 -3.69
C THR A 608 -20.09 16.01 -2.59
N VAL A 609 -20.29 16.41 -1.32
CA VAL A 609 -20.32 15.49 -0.19
C VAL A 609 -21.68 15.55 0.47
N ASN A 610 -22.38 14.42 0.45
CA ASN A 610 -23.67 14.25 1.13
C ASN A 610 -23.50 13.26 2.27
N THR A 611 -24.11 13.57 3.42
CA THR A 611 -24.18 12.67 4.57
C THR A 611 -25.63 12.36 4.91
N VAL A 612 -25.92 11.09 5.20
CA VAL A 612 -27.24 10.61 5.64
C VAL A 612 -27.10 10.06 7.05
N ASN A 613 -28.07 10.33 7.92
CA ASN A 613 -28.08 10.01 9.36
C ASN A 613 -26.84 10.51 10.14
N VAL A 614 -26.19 11.59 9.67
CA VAL A 614 -25.14 12.31 10.41
C VAL A 614 -25.61 13.73 10.72
N THR A 615 -25.60 14.12 11.99
CA THR A 615 -25.96 15.45 12.48
C THR A 615 -24.71 16.30 12.72
N ASP A 616 -24.77 17.58 12.33
CA ASP A 616 -23.70 18.59 12.48
C ASP A 616 -22.27 18.17 12.08
N PRO A 617 -22.07 17.45 10.96
CA PRO A 617 -20.75 16.96 10.57
C PRO A 617 -19.74 18.08 10.33
N VAL A 618 -18.48 17.81 10.68
CA VAL A 618 -17.32 18.65 10.39
C VAL A 618 -16.25 17.81 9.70
N PHE A 619 -15.77 18.30 8.56
CA PHE A 619 -14.82 17.60 7.70
C PHE A 619 -13.49 18.37 7.61
N ASP A 620 -12.38 17.66 7.81
CA ASP A 620 -11.11 18.00 7.16
C ASP A 620 -11.10 17.28 5.80
N ILE A 621 -10.93 18.03 4.71
CA ILE A 621 -11.02 17.56 3.32
C ILE A 621 -9.63 17.56 2.69
N LYS A 622 -9.26 16.47 2.02
CA LYS A 622 -8.17 16.45 1.03
C LYS A 622 -8.68 15.90 -0.30
N ALA A 623 -8.61 16.68 -1.37
CA ALA A 623 -9.02 16.26 -2.72
C ALA A 623 -7.90 16.53 -3.73
N THR A 624 -7.78 15.68 -4.76
CA THR A 624 -6.76 15.81 -5.81
C THR A 624 -7.40 15.97 -7.19
N TYR A 625 -6.93 16.94 -7.96
CA TYR A 625 -7.31 17.20 -9.34
C TYR A 625 -6.15 16.91 -10.31
N GLN A 626 -6.44 16.92 -11.60
CA GLN A 626 -5.45 16.78 -12.67
C GLN A 626 -5.02 18.15 -13.16
N ALA A 627 -3.77 18.29 -13.63
CA ALA A 627 -3.28 19.57 -14.17
C ALA A 627 -4.12 20.04 -15.39
N ALA A 628 -4.70 19.09 -16.14
CA ALA A 628 -5.61 19.34 -17.26
C ALA A 628 -6.99 19.90 -16.85
N ASP A 629 -7.33 19.91 -15.56
CA ASP A 629 -8.56 20.53 -15.06
C ASP A 629 -8.42 22.05 -14.89
N VAL A 630 -7.20 22.58 -14.82
CA VAL A 630 -6.96 24.01 -14.55
C VAL A 630 -7.21 24.82 -15.82
N VAL A 631 -8.24 25.67 -15.81
CA VAL A 631 -8.55 26.58 -16.92
C VAL A 631 -8.14 28.00 -16.56
N GLY A 632 -6.88 28.35 -16.84
CA GLY A 632 -6.30 29.67 -16.59
C GLY A 632 -4.99 29.58 -15.80
N THR A 633 -4.77 30.52 -14.88
CA THR A 633 -3.60 30.51 -13.98
C THR A 633 -3.95 29.80 -12.68
N GLU A 634 -3.27 28.67 -12.37
CA GLU A 634 -3.52 27.91 -11.13
C GLU A 634 -3.34 28.74 -9.86
N SER A 635 -2.32 29.59 -9.80
CA SER A 635 -2.05 30.49 -8.65
C SER A 635 -3.07 31.60 -8.45
N LYS A 636 -4.14 31.66 -9.27
CA LYS A 636 -5.32 32.52 -9.10
C LYS A 636 -6.58 31.72 -8.72
N LEU A 637 -6.43 30.46 -8.32
CA LEU A 637 -7.51 29.65 -7.77
C LEU A 637 -7.47 29.67 -6.24
N THR A 638 -8.65 29.60 -5.64
CA THR A 638 -8.85 29.41 -4.19
C THR A 638 -9.88 28.33 -3.97
N PHE A 639 -9.80 27.60 -2.85
CA PHE A 639 -10.88 26.66 -2.51
C PHE A 639 -12.16 27.44 -2.22
N ALA A 640 -13.26 26.97 -2.79
CA ALA A 640 -14.58 27.48 -2.44
C ALA A 640 -15.60 26.35 -2.39
N ARG A 641 -16.53 26.47 -1.45
CA ARG A 641 -17.78 25.71 -1.38
C ARG A 641 -18.95 26.62 -1.71
N TYR A 642 -19.99 26.08 -2.31
CA TYR A 642 -21.25 26.80 -2.51
C TYR A 642 -22.16 26.54 -1.29
N ASP A 643 -22.75 27.57 -0.69
CA ASP A 643 -23.65 27.43 0.47
C ASP A 643 -25.14 27.31 0.09
N GLY A 644 -25.43 27.15 -1.20
CA GLY A 644 -26.78 27.21 -1.77
C GLY A 644 -27.20 28.60 -2.23
N THR A 645 -26.47 29.65 -1.86
CA THR A 645 -26.72 31.04 -2.29
C THR A 645 -25.48 31.71 -2.90
N GLN A 646 -24.30 31.51 -2.31
CA GLN A 646 -23.04 32.17 -2.65
C GLN A 646 -21.85 31.23 -2.50
N TRP A 647 -20.69 31.66 -2.98
CA TRP A 647 -19.42 30.95 -2.83
C TRP A 647 -18.64 31.44 -1.60
N VAL A 648 -18.38 30.54 -0.66
CA VAL A 648 -17.57 30.82 0.53
C VAL A 648 -16.14 30.31 0.32
N LYS A 649 -15.16 31.19 0.50
CA LYS A 649 -13.75 31.00 0.08
C LYS A 649 -12.86 30.71 1.29
N ASP A 650 -12.86 29.43 1.72
CA ASP A 650 -12.38 29.01 3.04
C ASP A 650 -10.97 28.37 3.06
N GLY A 651 -10.21 28.36 1.96
CA GLY A 651 -8.87 27.76 1.98
C GLY A 651 -8.05 27.91 0.69
N SER A 652 -6.78 27.52 0.74
CA SER A 652 -5.86 27.53 -0.41
C SER A 652 -5.85 26.20 -1.16
N ILE A 653 -5.38 26.25 -2.41
CA ILE A 653 -4.94 25.07 -3.17
C ILE A 653 -3.41 24.94 -3.18
N SER A 654 -2.92 23.76 -3.52
CA SER A 654 -1.50 23.47 -3.71
C SER A 654 -1.24 22.91 -5.11
N ALA A 655 -0.58 23.71 -5.95
CA ALA A 655 0.00 23.27 -7.22
C ALA A 655 1.08 22.20 -7.02
N ILE A 656 1.71 22.13 -5.84
CA ILE A 656 2.52 20.97 -5.46
C ILE A 656 1.55 19.82 -5.14
N GLY A 657 1.45 18.88 -6.09
CA GLY A 657 0.59 17.69 -5.98
C GLY A 657 -0.88 17.93 -6.29
N ASN A 658 -1.22 19.02 -7.00
CA ASN A 658 -2.55 19.34 -7.54
C ASN A 658 -3.69 19.07 -6.55
N SER A 659 -3.64 19.71 -5.38
CA SER A 659 -4.50 19.32 -4.25
C SER A 659 -5.18 20.47 -3.53
N ILE A 660 -6.41 20.18 -3.10
CA ILE A 660 -7.21 20.96 -2.16
C ILE A 660 -6.97 20.35 -0.77
N SER A 661 -6.72 21.18 0.24
CA SER A 661 -6.57 20.74 1.63
C SER A 661 -7.14 21.78 2.59
N VAL A 662 -8.32 21.53 3.16
CA VAL A 662 -9.06 22.49 4.01
C VAL A 662 -9.59 21.79 5.26
N LYS A 663 -9.65 22.51 6.38
CA LYS A 663 -10.01 21.97 7.69
C LYS A 663 -11.31 22.57 8.24
N GLY A 664 -11.98 21.83 9.11
CA GLY A 664 -13.12 22.35 9.89
C GLY A 664 -14.36 22.72 9.06
N VAL A 665 -14.51 22.19 7.84
CA VAL A 665 -15.55 22.61 6.91
C VAL A 665 -16.92 22.05 7.32
N ARG A 666 -17.98 22.84 7.13
CA ARG A 666 -19.39 22.47 7.33
C ARG A 666 -20.19 22.77 6.07
N ASP A 667 -21.13 21.86 5.77
CA ASP A 667 -21.93 21.73 4.54
C ASP A 667 -21.12 21.76 3.22
N LEU A 668 -21.31 20.70 2.46
CA LEU A 668 -20.66 20.39 1.18
C LEU A 668 -21.65 19.77 0.19
N SER A 669 -22.95 19.78 0.51
CA SER A 669 -24.03 19.14 -0.25
C SER A 669 -24.22 19.79 -1.61
N GLN A 670 -24.15 21.12 -1.64
CA GLN A 670 -24.23 21.95 -2.85
C GLN A 670 -22.90 22.03 -3.63
N GLY A 671 -21.85 21.35 -3.15
CA GLY A 671 -20.59 21.16 -3.86
C GLY A 671 -19.45 22.13 -3.52
N PHE A 672 -18.24 21.69 -3.84
CA PHE A 672 -17.00 22.46 -3.72
C PHE A 672 -16.08 22.27 -4.94
N SER A 673 -15.27 23.29 -5.22
CA SER A 673 -14.34 23.34 -6.34
C SER A 673 -13.18 24.31 -6.01
N SER A 674 -12.39 24.67 -7.02
CA SER A 674 -11.43 25.77 -6.94
C SER A 674 -11.78 26.82 -7.99
N ILE A 675 -12.27 27.97 -7.53
CA ILE A 675 -12.75 29.07 -8.36
C ILE A 675 -11.76 30.23 -8.30
N VAL A 676 -11.97 31.28 -9.10
CA VAL A 676 -11.08 32.44 -9.09
C VAL A 676 -10.98 33.06 -7.69
N SER A 677 -9.75 33.32 -7.25
CA SER A 677 -9.49 34.31 -6.20
C SER A 677 -9.83 35.68 -6.78
N ASP A 678 -10.98 36.25 -6.42
CA ASP A 678 -11.39 37.55 -6.94
C ASP A 678 -10.29 38.57 -6.63
N PRO A 679 -9.88 39.43 -7.59
CA PRO A 679 -9.19 40.64 -7.21
C PRO A 679 -10.14 41.45 -6.30
N PRO A 680 -9.66 42.09 -5.22
CA PRO A 680 -10.54 42.76 -4.25
C PRO A 680 -11.35 43.87 -4.94
N VAL A 681 -12.66 43.62 -5.12
CA VAL A 681 -13.59 44.55 -5.76
C VAL A 681 -13.98 45.65 -4.79
N VAL A 682 -13.25 46.77 -4.83
CA VAL A 682 -13.53 47.95 -4.01
C VAL A 682 -14.67 48.76 -4.64
N THR A 683 -15.91 48.51 -4.22
CA THR A 683 -17.06 49.37 -4.56
C THR A 683 -17.01 50.67 -3.76
N THR A 684 -16.58 51.76 -4.41
CA THR A 684 -16.42 53.07 -3.75
C THR A 684 -17.72 53.86 -3.68
N VAL A 685 -18.25 54.04 -2.46
CA VAL A 685 -18.96 55.27 -2.07
C VAL A 685 -18.26 55.84 -0.84
N SER A 686 -17.80 57.09 -0.91
CA SER A 686 -16.96 57.67 0.15
C SER A 686 -16.83 59.19 0.01
N PRO A 687 -17.08 59.94 1.09
CA PRO A 687 -16.46 61.24 1.34
C PRO A 687 -15.30 61.15 2.34
N THR A 688 -14.52 60.06 2.34
CA THR A 688 -13.32 59.86 3.19
C THR A 688 -12.10 59.30 2.44
N ILE A 689 -11.94 59.68 1.16
CA ILE A 689 -10.69 59.90 0.40
C ILE A 689 -9.74 58.69 0.14
N PRO A 690 -9.16 58.51 -1.08
CA PRO A 690 -8.69 57.19 -1.54
C PRO A 690 -7.20 57.06 -1.94
N GLN A 691 -6.69 55.82 -1.94
CA GLN A 691 -5.67 55.32 -2.89
C GLN A 691 -6.10 53.89 -3.32
N LYS A 692 -6.29 53.58 -4.61
CA LYS A 692 -5.34 53.48 -5.73
C LYS A 692 -4.45 52.23 -5.60
N GLY A 693 -4.86 51.14 -6.28
CA GLY A 693 -4.21 49.84 -6.17
C GLY A 693 -3.11 49.55 -7.20
N GLY A 694 -2.48 48.39 -7.03
CA GLY A 694 -1.45 47.83 -7.91
C GLY A 694 -0.41 47.02 -7.13
N ALA A 695 0.19 46.02 -7.80
CA ALA A 695 1.28 45.16 -7.32
C ALA A 695 0.99 44.27 -6.09
N LEU A 696 1.94 43.36 -5.83
CA LEU A 696 2.06 42.59 -4.60
C LEU A 696 2.58 43.53 -3.50
N ILE A 697 1.72 43.95 -2.57
CA ILE A 697 2.12 44.88 -1.50
C ILE A 697 2.62 44.09 -0.29
N ALA A 698 3.92 44.22 0.01
CA ALA A 698 4.50 43.72 1.26
C ALA A 698 4.27 44.75 2.38
N ASP A 699 3.13 44.68 3.07
CA ASP A 699 2.74 45.65 4.11
C ASP A 699 1.93 45.04 5.29
N GLU A 700 1.78 43.71 5.38
CA GLU A 700 1.09 43.07 6.52
C GLU A 700 1.96 43.14 7.79
N PRO A 701 1.44 43.64 8.93
CA PRO A 701 2.24 43.85 10.13
C PRO A 701 2.75 42.53 10.72
N ALA A 702 4.02 42.53 11.16
CA ALA A 702 4.78 41.33 11.55
C ALA A 702 4.08 40.34 12.51
N PRO A 703 3.24 40.74 13.49
CA PRO A 703 2.49 39.78 14.31
C PRO A 703 1.61 38.82 13.51
N ARG A 704 0.98 39.28 12.42
CA ARG A 704 0.13 38.44 11.57
C ARG A 704 0.99 37.48 10.75
N LEU A 705 2.09 37.97 10.18
CA LEU A 705 3.08 37.14 9.47
C LEU A 705 3.64 36.01 10.36
N LYS A 706 3.96 36.29 11.64
CA LYS A 706 4.43 35.27 12.59
C LYS A 706 3.39 34.18 12.85
N SER A 707 2.11 34.55 13.00
CA SER A 707 1.03 33.57 13.22
C SER A 707 0.85 32.58 12.06
N ALA A 708 1.18 32.98 10.83
CA ALA A 708 1.09 32.15 9.63
C ALA A 708 2.29 31.19 9.42
N MET A 709 3.31 31.23 10.30
CA MET A 709 4.54 30.44 10.17
C MET A 709 4.59 29.22 11.10
N GLY A 710 3.70 29.12 12.09
CA GLY A 710 3.61 27.97 13.01
C GLY A 710 4.39 28.17 14.31
N ILE A 711 5.01 27.11 14.83
CA ILE A 711 5.84 27.18 16.04
C ILE A 711 7.16 27.84 15.67
N MET A 712 7.47 28.97 16.30
CA MET A 712 8.63 29.79 15.97
C MET A 712 9.85 29.43 16.84
N ALA A 713 11.03 29.43 16.24
CA ALA A 713 12.30 29.42 16.95
C ALA A 713 12.53 30.75 17.70
N SER A 714 13.54 30.78 18.57
CA SER A 714 14.02 32.06 19.12
C SER A 714 14.50 32.97 17.97
N PRO A 715 14.10 34.25 17.91
CA PRO A 715 14.49 35.12 16.81
C PRO A 715 15.96 35.56 16.92
N ALA A 716 16.67 35.54 15.80
CA ALA A 716 18.01 36.11 15.68
C ALA A 716 17.93 37.65 15.57
N THR A 717 18.83 38.37 16.23
CA THR A 717 18.81 39.84 16.28
C THR A 717 20.18 40.43 15.97
N PHE A 718 20.21 41.55 15.22
CA PHE A 718 21.45 42.17 14.76
C PHE A 718 21.45 43.69 15.05
N THR A 719 22.42 44.12 15.86
CA THR A 719 22.76 45.53 16.16
C THR A 719 23.95 46.05 15.35
N ALA A 720 24.61 45.17 14.60
CA ALA A 720 25.71 45.44 13.68
C ALA A 720 25.61 44.49 12.48
N SER A 721 26.23 44.86 11.35
CA SER A 721 26.23 44.02 10.14
C SER A 721 26.96 42.70 10.34
N GLY A 722 26.52 41.67 9.64
CA GLY A 722 27.04 40.30 9.71
C GLY A 722 26.35 39.39 8.70
N SER A 723 26.22 38.10 9.04
CA SER A 723 25.47 37.13 8.24
C SER A 723 24.50 36.32 9.11
N PHE A 724 23.42 35.87 8.49
CA PHE A 724 22.47 34.90 9.03
C PHE A 724 22.60 33.62 8.20
N LEU A 725 23.09 32.54 8.81
CA LEU A 725 23.09 31.21 8.19
C LEU A 725 21.70 30.60 8.37
N VAL A 726 21.02 30.28 7.26
CA VAL A 726 19.70 29.65 7.31
C VAL A 726 19.85 28.24 7.90
N PRO A 727 19.13 27.89 8.98
CA PRO A 727 19.26 26.55 9.55
C PRO A 727 18.83 25.45 8.56
N PRO A 728 19.40 24.24 8.65
CA PRO A 728 18.93 23.07 7.91
C PRO A 728 17.39 22.91 7.97
N GLY A 729 16.73 22.47 6.90
CA GLY A 729 15.26 22.28 6.88
C GLY A 729 14.39 23.54 6.97
N VAL A 730 14.95 24.74 7.18
CA VAL A 730 14.19 26.01 7.19
C VAL A 730 14.10 26.56 5.77
N PHE A 731 12.89 26.62 5.22
CA PHE A 731 12.62 27.10 3.85
C PHE A 731 11.96 28.48 3.78
N ARG A 732 11.56 29.08 4.92
CA ARG A 732 11.00 30.43 5.00
C ARG A 732 11.44 31.15 6.27
N ILE A 733 11.79 32.42 6.16
CA ILE A 733 12.07 33.32 7.28
C ILE A 733 11.21 34.58 7.17
N LEU A 734 10.91 35.22 8.30
CA LEU A 734 10.41 36.58 8.40
C LEU A 734 11.57 37.49 8.80
N VAL A 735 11.82 38.51 8.01
CA VAL A 735 12.78 39.57 8.34
C VAL A 735 12.02 40.82 8.74
N GLU A 736 12.44 41.45 9.84
CA GLU A 736 12.06 42.81 10.25
C GLU A 736 13.31 43.68 10.23
N CYS A 737 13.27 44.84 9.56
CA CYS A 737 14.39 45.76 9.38
C CYS A 737 14.01 47.17 9.84
N TRP A 738 14.94 47.87 10.49
CA TRP A 738 14.87 49.30 10.83
C TRP A 738 16.05 50.04 10.22
N GLY A 739 15.81 51.12 9.47
CA GLY A 739 16.86 51.98 8.90
C GLY A 739 17.60 52.84 9.93
N GLY A 740 18.77 53.38 9.57
CA GLY A 740 19.50 54.34 10.40
C GLY A 740 18.83 55.72 10.42
N GLY A 741 18.94 56.45 11.52
CA GLY A 741 18.55 57.86 11.59
C GLY A 741 19.58 58.77 10.91
N GLY A 742 19.13 59.84 10.27
CA GLY A 742 19.99 60.90 9.74
C GLY A 742 20.58 61.78 10.84
N GLY A 743 21.76 62.34 10.61
CA GLY A 743 22.36 63.34 11.50
C GLY A 743 21.64 64.68 11.41
N GLY A 744 21.65 65.46 12.50
CA GLY A 744 21.18 66.84 12.46
C GLY A 744 22.14 67.75 11.69
N GLY A 745 21.65 68.90 11.25
CA GLY A 745 22.48 69.94 10.65
C GLY A 745 23.39 70.61 11.69
N GLY A 746 24.61 70.95 11.27
CA GLY A 746 25.45 71.91 11.98
C GLY A 746 25.00 73.36 11.72
N CYS A 747 25.70 74.33 12.29
CA CYS A 747 25.48 75.74 11.98
C CYS A 747 26.78 76.56 12.03
N GLN A 748 26.84 77.65 11.28
CA GLN A 748 28.01 78.51 11.14
C GLN A 748 28.09 79.54 12.26
N LYS A 749 29.31 79.87 12.69
CA LYS A 749 29.59 81.05 13.51
C LYS A 749 28.99 82.32 12.86
N SER A 750 28.02 82.94 13.53
CA SER A 750 27.34 84.15 13.08
C SER A 750 27.06 85.12 14.23
N SER A 751 26.91 86.40 13.90
CA SER A 751 26.42 87.46 14.80
C SER A 751 24.89 87.42 14.97
N SER A 752 24.17 86.89 13.98
CA SER A 752 22.74 86.54 14.09
C SER A 752 22.60 85.11 14.61
N VAL A 753 21.43 84.77 15.16
CA VAL A 753 21.10 83.38 15.51
C VAL A 753 21.18 82.50 14.27
N THR A 754 21.85 81.35 14.37
CA THR A 754 21.80 80.30 13.35
C THR A 754 21.46 78.96 14.00
N SER A 755 20.83 78.07 13.23
CA SER A 755 20.49 76.73 13.70
C SER A 755 20.56 75.71 12.58
N GLY A 756 20.93 74.47 12.89
CA GLY A 756 20.77 73.34 11.98
C GLY A 756 19.39 72.71 12.13
N SER A 757 18.84 72.16 11.05
CA SER A 757 17.56 71.43 11.11
C SER A 757 17.76 70.02 11.66
N GLY A 758 16.70 69.40 12.17
CA GLY A 758 16.76 68.03 12.69
C GLY A 758 17.00 67.01 11.57
N GLY A 759 17.68 65.90 11.89
CA GLY A 759 17.77 64.72 11.03
C GLY A 759 16.49 63.89 11.09
N GLY A 760 16.16 63.20 9.99
CA GLY A 760 15.01 62.30 9.95
C GLY A 760 15.29 60.96 10.63
N GLY A 761 14.27 60.32 11.20
CA GLY A 761 14.38 58.95 11.69
C GLY A 761 14.36 57.92 10.57
N GLY A 762 14.81 56.69 10.83
CA GLY A 762 14.78 55.57 9.89
C GLY A 762 13.41 54.90 9.77
N ALA A 763 13.14 54.30 8.60
CA ALA A 763 11.96 53.49 8.34
C ALA A 763 11.98 52.14 9.09
N TYR A 764 10.83 51.47 9.13
CA TYR A 764 10.67 50.06 9.45
C TYR A 764 10.06 49.33 8.24
N ASN A 765 10.52 48.10 7.99
CA ASN A 765 9.94 47.21 6.98
C ASN A 765 9.96 45.76 7.47
N ALA A 766 9.00 44.94 7.02
CA ALA A 766 9.01 43.51 7.31
C ALA A 766 8.44 42.70 6.13
N ASN A 767 9.04 41.54 5.85
CA ASN A 767 8.56 40.63 4.81
C ASN A 767 9.05 39.19 5.04
N THR A 768 8.33 38.19 4.53
CA THR A 768 8.81 36.80 4.53
C THR A 768 9.63 36.51 3.28
N LEU A 769 10.87 36.04 3.45
CA LEU A 769 11.67 35.49 2.37
C LEU A 769 11.49 33.97 2.30
N THR A 770 11.39 33.43 1.09
CA THR A 770 11.64 32.00 0.85
C THR A 770 13.15 31.82 0.80
N VAL A 771 13.68 30.81 1.49
CA VAL A 771 15.12 30.63 1.67
C VAL A 771 15.55 29.19 1.37
N ILE A 772 16.85 29.04 1.12
CA ILE A 772 17.50 27.75 0.91
C ILE A 772 18.17 27.36 2.24
N PRO A 773 17.92 26.16 2.79
CA PRO A 773 18.61 25.71 4.00
C PRO A 773 20.13 25.69 3.85
N THR A 774 20.86 25.99 4.92
CA THR A 774 22.33 26.11 4.98
C THR A 774 22.94 27.24 4.14
N GLU A 775 22.13 28.05 3.45
CA GLU A 775 22.60 29.21 2.68
C GLU A 775 22.81 30.45 3.57
N SER A 776 23.72 31.33 3.18
CA SER A 776 24.08 32.52 3.97
C SER A 776 23.39 33.80 3.46
N TYR A 777 22.74 34.53 4.35
CA TYR A 777 22.08 35.79 4.06
C TYR A 777 22.87 36.94 4.69
N THR A 778 23.29 37.91 3.88
CA THR A 778 24.05 39.09 4.34
C THR A 778 23.11 40.06 5.05
N VAL A 779 23.44 40.40 6.29
CA VAL A 779 22.70 41.35 7.13
C VAL A 779 23.49 42.64 7.21
N THR A 780 23.01 43.71 6.56
CA THR A 780 23.58 45.05 6.64
C THR A 780 22.76 45.88 7.62
N VAL A 781 23.31 46.22 8.78
CA VAL A 781 22.66 47.15 9.71
C VAL A 781 23.01 48.58 9.30
N GLY A 782 21.97 49.38 9.02
CA GLY A 782 22.09 50.75 8.54
C GLY A 782 22.90 51.63 9.47
N ALA A 783 23.90 52.31 8.91
CA ALA A 783 24.78 53.21 9.67
C ALA A 783 24.01 54.41 10.25
N SER A 784 24.47 54.90 11.38
CA SER A 784 24.09 56.20 11.95
C SER A 784 24.51 57.34 11.03
N GLY A 785 23.60 58.28 10.75
CA GLY A 785 23.90 59.48 9.98
C GLY A 785 24.93 60.37 10.69
N SER A 786 26.05 60.63 10.01
CA SER A 786 27.23 61.30 10.56
C SER A 786 26.97 62.73 11.04
N VAL A 787 27.68 63.12 12.10
CA VAL A 787 27.80 64.54 12.53
C VAL A 787 28.63 65.34 11.53
N VAL A 788 28.21 66.57 11.25
CA VAL A 788 28.96 67.55 10.45
C VAL A 788 28.96 68.91 11.16
N ILE A 789 30.12 69.56 11.22
CA ILE A 789 30.29 70.93 11.72
C ILE A 789 30.07 71.89 10.57
N ASN A 790 29.19 72.89 10.73
CA ASN A 790 28.81 73.84 9.67
C ASN A 790 28.47 73.17 8.31
N GLY A 791 27.63 72.15 8.34
CA GLY A 791 27.18 71.47 7.13
C GLY A 791 25.94 70.63 7.40
N ASN A 792 25.34 70.12 6.34
CA ASN A 792 24.21 69.20 6.44
C ASN A 792 24.67 67.92 7.13
N GLY A 793 23.83 67.34 7.99
CA GLY A 793 24.10 66.04 8.61
C GLY A 793 24.22 64.93 7.57
N GLY A 794 24.92 63.85 7.91
CA GLY A 794 24.97 62.66 7.07
C GLY A 794 23.63 61.93 7.05
N ASN A 795 23.25 61.36 5.91
CA ASN A 795 22.08 60.47 5.84
C ASN A 795 22.34 59.19 6.66
N GLY A 796 21.28 58.66 7.29
CA GLY A 796 21.29 57.33 7.86
C GLY A 796 21.38 56.27 6.76
N GLY A 797 22.08 55.19 7.03
CA GLY A 797 22.20 54.06 6.09
C GLY A 797 20.91 53.25 6.02
N THR A 798 20.58 52.75 4.83
CA THR A 798 19.56 51.70 4.65
C THR A 798 20.03 50.41 5.32
N THR A 799 19.13 49.79 6.07
CA THR A 799 19.30 48.44 6.62
C THR A 799 18.79 47.43 5.60
N THR A 800 19.50 46.33 5.37
CA THR A 800 19.08 45.26 4.45
C THR A 800 19.35 43.87 5.02
N VAL A 801 18.53 42.90 4.63
CA VAL A 801 18.90 41.48 4.62
C VAL A 801 18.76 40.99 3.19
N THR A 802 19.82 40.39 2.64
CA THR A 802 19.91 40.02 1.22
C THR A 802 20.52 38.63 1.05
N GLY A 803 19.91 37.81 0.20
CA GLY A 803 20.44 36.51 -0.23
C GLY A 803 19.67 35.99 -1.46
N PRO A 804 19.84 34.72 -1.85
CA PRO A 804 19.22 34.16 -3.06
C PRO A 804 17.69 34.25 -3.13
N GLY A 805 17.02 34.31 -1.96
CA GLY A 805 15.57 34.51 -1.82
C GLY A 805 15.07 35.95 -1.98
N GLY A 806 15.96 36.92 -2.24
CA GLY A 806 15.64 38.34 -2.39
C GLY A 806 16.19 39.22 -1.27
N THR A 807 15.64 40.43 -1.16
CA THR A 807 16.06 41.46 -0.19
C THR A 807 14.87 42.02 0.58
N VAL A 808 15.02 42.19 1.90
CA VAL A 808 14.17 43.06 2.72
C VAL A 808 15.00 44.27 3.13
N SER A 809 14.49 45.48 2.91
CA SER A 809 15.20 46.74 3.19
C SER A 809 14.34 47.74 3.94
N ALA A 810 14.97 48.52 4.82
CA ALA A 810 14.36 49.66 5.50
C ALA A 810 15.30 50.86 5.39
N ASN A 811 14.86 51.90 4.69
CA ASN A 811 15.71 53.04 4.37
C ASN A 811 15.99 53.94 5.57
N GLY A 812 17.19 54.52 5.61
CA GLY A 812 17.55 55.49 6.61
C GLY A 812 16.91 56.86 6.37
N GLY A 813 16.83 57.68 7.44
CA GLY A 813 16.40 59.07 7.35
C GLY A 813 17.49 59.97 6.77
N THR A 814 17.10 61.04 6.08
CA THR A 814 18.07 62.00 5.54
C THR A 814 18.58 62.95 6.61
N GLY A 815 19.79 63.48 6.42
CA GLY A 815 20.38 64.44 7.35
C GLY A 815 19.72 65.82 7.26
N GLY A 816 19.62 66.51 8.40
CA GLY A 816 19.12 67.88 8.45
C GLY A 816 20.12 68.87 7.83
N ALA A 817 19.62 69.87 7.10
CA ALA A 817 20.50 70.89 6.52
C ALA A 817 21.01 71.88 7.57
N SER A 818 22.15 72.52 7.30
CA SER A 818 22.68 73.58 8.15
C SER A 818 21.93 74.91 7.96
N ASN A 819 22.18 75.85 8.88
CA ASN A 819 21.90 77.28 8.71
C ASN A 819 20.48 77.61 8.25
N ASN A 820 19.49 77.08 8.98
CA ASN A 820 18.06 77.27 8.75
C ASN A 820 17.52 76.72 7.40
N GLY A 821 18.27 75.78 6.80
CA GLY A 821 17.86 75.02 5.61
C GLY A 821 16.86 73.89 5.88
N ALA A 822 16.62 73.08 4.84
CA ALA A 822 15.63 72.00 4.84
C ALA A 822 15.79 70.96 5.98
N ILE A 823 14.66 70.37 6.38
CA ILE A 823 14.60 69.30 7.38
C ILE A 823 15.11 67.98 6.82
N GLY A 824 15.71 67.15 7.68
CA GLY A 824 15.94 65.75 7.38
C GLY A 824 14.60 65.02 7.30
N THR A 825 14.29 64.48 6.13
CA THR A 825 13.09 63.65 5.92
C THR A 825 13.28 62.29 6.59
N GLY A 826 12.23 61.76 7.21
CA GLY A 826 12.22 60.39 7.68
C GLY A 826 12.46 59.40 6.53
N GLY A 827 13.03 58.24 6.84
CA GLY A 827 13.22 57.16 5.89
C GLY A 827 11.87 56.64 5.40
N THR A 828 11.79 56.35 4.10
CA THR A 828 10.56 55.93 3.41
C THR A 828 10.75 54.63 2.63
N GLY A 829 9.64 53.94 2.30
CA GLY A 829 9.68 52.71 1.50
C GLY A 829 9.69 51.42 2.32
N GLY A 830 8.89 51.39 3.38
CA GLY A 830 8.55 50.21 4.18
C GLY A 830 7.29 50.49 4.99
N ILE A 831 6.74 49.46 5.66
CA ILE A 831 5.45 49.49 6.38
C ILE A 831 5.25 50.73 7.25
N TYR A 832 6.29 51.18 7.95
CA TYR A 832 6.23 52.40 8.75
C TYR A 832 7.41 53.32 8.44
N ASN A 833 7.11 54.60 8.21
CA ASN A 833 8.10 55.62 7.90
C ASN A 833 8.72 56.19 9.18
N GLY A 834 9.96 56.64 9.09
CA GLY A 834 10.57 57.45 10.15
C GLY A 834 9.91 58.83 10.25
N GLY A 835 10.04 59.46 11.42
CA GLY A 835 9.62 60.85 11.61
C GLY A 835 10.57 61.83 10.92
N ASN A 836 10.05 62.93 10.39
CA ASN A 836 10.89 64.02 9.90
C ASN A 836 11.60 64.73 11.07
N GLY A 837 12.77 65.31 10.82
CA GLY A 837 13.36 66.28 11.73
C GLY A 837 12.55 67.58 11.78
N GLY A 838 12.69 68.32 12.88
CA GLY A 838 12.11 69.64 13.04
C GLY A 838 12.77 70.69 12.15
N LEU A 839 12.05 71.78 11.89
CA LEU A 839 12.55 72.92 11.14
C LEU A 839 13.40 73.83 12.05
N ALA A 840 14.61 74.15 11.61
CA ALA A 840 15.46 75.11 12.29
C ALA A 840 14.82 76.50 12.33
N THR A 841 14.52 76.95 13.55
CA THR A 841 14.11 78.33 13.83
C THR A 841 15.20 79.04 14.63
N SER A 842 14.88 80.03 15.47
CA SER A 842 15.85 80.69 16.35
C SER A 842 16.33 79.80 17.51
N ASN A 843 15.77 78.60 17.68
CA ASN A 843 15.90 77.80 18.89
C ASN A 843 16.39 76.37 18.59
N GLY A 844 17.07 76.13 17.46
CA GLY A 844 17.43 74.79 16.99
C GLY A 844 16.28 74.05 16.30
N ALA A 845 16.41 72.71 16.24
CA ALA A 845 15.38 71.75 15.89
C ALA A 845 15.67 70.35 16.47
N GLY A 846 14.66 69.61 16.91
CA GLY A 846 14.81 68.20 17.30
C GLY A 846 14.82 67.25 16.10
N GLY A 847 15.53 66.12 16.20
CA GLY A 847 15.48 65.04 15.22
C GLY A 847 14.18 64.24 15.31
N GLY A 848 13.79 63.60 14.20
CA GLY A 848 12.60 62.75 14.14
C GLY A 848 12.81 61.40 14.82
N GLY A 849 11.73 60.79 15.33
CA GLY A 849 11.79 59.43 15.88
C GLY A 849 11.94 58.38 14.77
N GLY A 850 12.61 57.27 15.06
CA GLY A 850 12.59 56.08 14.21
C GLY A 850 11.21 55.41 14.21
N ALA A 851 10.90 54.64 13.19
CA ALA A 851 9.70 53.81 13.16
C ALA A 851 9.76 52.65 14.17
N GLY A 852 8.60 52.22 14.68
CA GLY A 852 8.45 50.99 15.48
C GLY A 852 7.70 49.92 14.71
N ASN A 853 7.71 48.67 15.16
CA ASN A 853 7.06 47.57 14.42
C ASN A 853 5.52 47.58 14.43
N THR A 854 4.88 48.58 15.03
CA THR A 854 3.43 48.84 14.90
C THR A 854 3.08 50.33 14.68
N GLY A 855 4.01 51.17 14.21
CA GLY A 855 3.70 52.57 13.91
C GLY A 855 4.85 53.46 13.46
N ASN A 856 4.51 54.54 12.76
CA ASN A 856 5.44 55.56 12.26
C ASN A 856 6.17 56.29 13.40
N GLY A 857 7.42 56.66 13.15
CA GLY A 857 8.16 57.58 14.00
C GLY A 857 7.54 58.98 13.96
N GLN A 858 7.49 59.67 15.09
CA GLN A 858 6.88 61.00 15.17
C GLN A 858 7.88 62.09 14.73
N PRO A 859 7.42 63.18 14.08
CA PRO A 859 8.31 64.29 13.73
C PRO A 859 8.93 64.98 14.94
N GLY A 860 10.15 65.47 14.78
CA GLY A 860 10.76 66.44 15.71
C GLY A 860 10.12 67.83 15.55
N SER A 861 10.20 68.64 16.60
CA SER A 861 9.73 70.05 16.58
C SER A 861 10.91 71.02 16.69
N ASN A 862 10.66 72.31 16.83
CA ASN A 862 11.70 73.34 16.96
C ASN A 862 12.61 73.14 18.18
N THR A 863 12.21 72.34 19.18
CA THR A 863 13.03 72.04 20.38
C THR A 863 12.94 70.59 20.86
N ALA A 864 11.77 69.96 20.71
CA ALA A 864 11.53 68.60 21.20
C ALA A 864 11.93 67.54 20.16
N ALA A 865 12.48 66.43 20.66
CA ALA A 865 12.69 65.22 19.88
C ALA A 865 11.37 64.60 19.41
N GLY A 866 11.37 64.01 18.22
CA GLY A 866 10.31 63.15 17.76
C GLY A 866 10.30 61.85 18.57
N ALA A 867 9.13 61.47 19.11
CA ALA A 867 8.94 60.19 19.77
C ALA A 867 9.11 59.03 18.79
N GLY A 868 9.71 57.94 19.23
CA GLY A 868 9.79 56.71 18.44
C GLY A 868 8.41 56.08 18.19
N GLY A 869 8.27 55.39 17.06
CA GLY A 869 7.03 54.69 16.73
C GLY A 869 6.72 53.54 17.69
N SER A 870 5.44 53.27 17.92
CA SER A 870 5.00 52.20 18.83
C SER A 870 5.40 50.81 18.33
N GLY A 871 5.57 49.87 19.26
CA GLY A 871 5.86 48.47 18.92
C GLY A 871 6.28 47.63 20.13
N SER A 872 6.39 46.31 19.93
CA SER A 872 7.11 45.42 20.87
C SER A 872 8.62 45.67 20.83
N ILE A 873 9.10 46.18 19.70
CA ILE A 873 10.39 46.85 19.54
C ILE A 873 10.03 48.25 19.04
N PRO A 874 9.94 49.24 19.95
CA PRO A 874 9.59 50.61 19.57
C PRO A 874 10.72 51.25 18.79
N GLY A 875 10.38 52.28 18.01
CA GLY A 875 11.37 53.12 17.36
C GLY A 875 12.20 53.92 18.37
N GLY A 876 13.40 54.31 17.97
CA GLY A 876 14.25 55.17 18.77
C GLY A 876 13.76 56.61 18.79
N ILE A 877 13.80 57.25 19.96
CA ILE A 877 13.49 58.68 20.11
C ILE A 877 14.58 59.51 19.42
N GLY A 878 14.20 60.60 18.74
CA GLY A 878 15.16 61.52 18.12
C GLY A 878 16.02 62.27 19.14
N GLY A 879 17.04 62.98 18.67
CA GLY A 879 17.83 63.90 19.49
C GLY A 879 17.12 65.24 19.68
N SER A 880 16.94 65.71 20.91
CA SER A 880 16.42 67.07 21.18
C SER A 880 17.47 68.17 20.96
N VAL A 881 17.04 69.43 21.04
CA VAL A 881 17.97 70.58 21.06
C VAL A 881 18.58 70.78 22.45
N GLN A 882 19.82 71.25 22.51
CA GLN A 882 20.36 71.96 23.68
C GLN A 882 20.38 73.47 23.39
N LEU A 883 19.61 74.25 24.16
CA LEU A 883 19.55 75.71 24.02
C LEU A 883 20.78 76.36 24.66
N GLY A 884 21.31 77.42 24.04
CA GLY A 884 22.45 78.18 24.55
C GLY A 884 23.81 77.79 23.96
N ASP A 885 23.98 77.97 22.64
CA ASP A 885 25.24 77.78 21.92
C ASP A 885 25.86 76.37 21.98
N LEU A 886 25.08 75.33 21.67
CA LEU A 886 25.44 73.92 21.87
C LEU A 886 25.21 73.05 20.61
N ALA A 887 25.82 71.86 20.62
CA ALA A 887 25.60 70.84 19.61
C ALA A 887 24.25 70.15 19.80
N GLY A 888 23.69 69.59 18.72
CA GLY A 888 22.45 68.81 18.81
C GLY A 888 22.63 67.48 19.52
N ASN A 889 21.59 66.98 20.21
CA ASN A 889 21.66 65.68 20.88
C ASN A 889 21.67 64.51 19.88
N ILE A 890 22.27 63.39 20.29
CA ILE A 890 22.30 62.15 19.51
C ILE A 890 20.93 61.45 19.57
N GLY A 891 20.51 60.85 18.45
CA GLY A 891 19.29 60.04 18.38
C GLY A 891 19.46 58.64 18.99
N ILE A 892 18.39 58.08 19.56
CA ILE A 892 18.37 56.75 20.19
C ILE A 892 18.07 55.66 19.15
N ALA A 893 18.59 54.45 19.34
CA ALA A 893 18.32 53.30 18.46
C ALA A 893 16.99 52.60 18.83
N PRO A 894 16.28 51.97 17.86
CA PRO A 894 16.59 51.91 16.43
C PRO A 894 16.18 53.17 15.67
N GLY A 895 17.09 53.70 14.85
CA GLY A 895 16.77 54.68 13.81
C GLY A 895 16.35 56.10 14.23
N GLY A 896 16.43 56.54 15.49
CA GLY A 896 16.16 57.95 15.85
C GLY A 896 17.11 58.94 15.16
N GLY A 897 16.57 60.02 14.58
CA GLY A 897 17.34 61.08 13.92
C GLY A 897 18.03 62.02 14.92
N GLY A 898 19.16 62.61 14.53
CA GLY A 898 19.93 63.53 15.37
C GLY A 898 19.31 64.93 15.47
N GLY A 899 19.48 65.60 16.62
CA GLY A 899 19.06 66.98 16.83
C GLY A 899 19.89 67.97 16.02
N GLY A 900 19.28 69.06 15.57
CA GLY A 900 19.97 70.18 14.93
C GLY A 900 20.75 71.04 15.93
N ALA A 901 21.86 71.63 15.47
CA ALA A 901 22.69 72.53 16.27
C ALA A 901 22.05 73.91 16.50
N HIS A 902 22.51 74.65 17.51
CA HIS A 902 22.04 76.02 17.79
C HIS A 902 23.22 76.94 18.20
N GLN A 903 23.37 78.09 17.54
CA GLN A 903 24.48 79.03 17.75
C GLN A 903 23.98 80.48 17.85
N PHE A 904 24.59 81.24 18.77
CA PHE A 904 24.33 82.67 18.96
C PHE A 904 25.62 83.40 19.38
N GLY A 905 25.67 84.73 19.26
CA GLY A 905 26.73 85.54 19.87
C GLY A 905 28.14 85.41 19.27
N ASN A 906 28.27 85.04 17.99
CA ASN A 906 29.53 84.99 17.24
C ASN A 906 30.66 84.13 17.88
N THR A 907 30.29 83.05 18.55
CA THR A 907 31.17 82.13 19.29
C THR A 907 32.00 81.23 18.36
N ASN A 908 31.47 80.06 17.97
CA ASN A 908 32.08 79.06 17.08
C ASN A 908 30.99 78.28 16.35
N SER A 909 31.31 77.75 15.17
CA SER A 909 30.41 76.84 14.45
C SER A 909 30.11 75.58 15.27
N LYS A 910 28.86 75.10 15.22
CA LYS A 910 28.39 73.94 16.01
C LYS A 910 28.06 72.77 15.10
N ALA A 911 28.09 71.58 15.68
CA ALA A 911 27.81 70.32 15.00
C ALA A 911 26.38 69.84 15.32
N GLY A 912 25.70 69.25 14.35
CA GLY A 912 24.45 68.54 14.61
C GLY A 912 24.69 67.24 15.39
N GLY A 913 23.64 66.71 15.99
CA GLY A 913 23.66 65.42 16.65
C GLY A 913 23.78 64.27 15.66
N ILE A 914 24.44 63.19 16.07
CA ILE A 914 24.53 61.95 15.28
C ILE A 914 23.15 61.26 15.28
N GLY A 915 22.74 60.70 14.14
CA GLY A 915 21.58 59.81 14.11
C GLY A 915 21.89 58.44 14.75
N ALA A 916 20.87 57.62 14.97
CA ALA A 916 21.04 56.26 15.50
C ALA A 916 21.29 55.24 14.38
N LYS A 917 21.86 54.08 14.75
CA LYS A 917 21.95 52.93 13.83
C LYS A 917 20.58 52.27 13.63
N GLY A 918 20.46 51.52 12.54
CA GLY A 918 19.38 50.60 12.29
C GLY A 918 19.41 49.35 13.19
N TYR A 919 18.53 48.39 12.89
CA TYR A 919 18.38 47.14 13.63
C TYR A 919 17.71 46.07 12.75
N VAL A 920 17.95 44.79 13.01
CA VAL A 920 17.29 43.66 12.30
C VAL A 920 16.85 42.57 13.27
N VAL A 921 15.68 41.98 13.01
CA VAL A 921 15.21 40.73 13.62
C VAL A 921 14.88 39.72 12.53
N ILE A 922 15.32 38.47 12.68
CA ILE A 922 14.96 37.36 11.80
C ILE A 922 14.24 36.30 12.64
N SER A 923 12.99 36.00 12.29
CA SER A 923 12.14 34.98 12.93
C SER A 923 11.83 33.87 11.94
N TYR A 924 11.86 32.60 12.35
CA TYR A 924 11.64 31.47 11.44
C TYR A 924 11.05 30.26 12.20
N PRO A 925 10.44 29.29 11.51
CA PRO A 925 9.74 28.18 12.18
C PRO A 925 10.70 27.09 12.64
N CYS A 926 10.31 26.40 13.70
CA CYS A 926 10.89 25.12 14.08
C CYS A 926 10.52 24.03 13.05
N THR A 927 11.47 23.19 12.66
CA THR A 927 11.20 22.07 11.73
C THR A 927 11.91 20.79 12.15
N ASN A 928 11.24 19.65 11.99
CA ASN A 928 11.84 18.32 12.08
C ASN A 928 11.75 17.66 10.70
N SER A 929 12.87 17.26 10.10
CA SER A 929 12.89 16.54 8.81
C SER A 929 13.72 15.26 8.90
N LEU A 930 13.28 14.21 8.22
CA LEU A 930 14.07 12.99 8.08
C LEU A 930 15.27 13.28 7.17
N THR A 931 16.49 12.95 7.63
CA THR A 931 17.74 13.08 6.84
C THR A 931 18.37 11.75 6.48
N SER A 932 17.91 10.67 7.11
CA SER A 932 18.20 9.30 6.69
C SER A 932 17.32 8.93 5.48
N VAL A 933 17.66 7.83 4.78
CA VAL A 933 16.96 7.41 3.56
C VAL A 933 15.47 7.23 3.84
N ALA A 934 14.60 7.72 2.93
CA ALA A 934 13.16 7.65 3.08
C ALA A 934 12.67 6.21 3.34
N GLY A 935 11.84 6.02 4.38
CA GLY A 935 11.37 4.71 4.83
C GLY A 935 12.17 4.11 5.99
N THR A 936 13.31 4.69 6.38
CA THR A 936 13.99 4.32 7.65
C THR A 936 13.12 4.62 8.88
N ASP A 937 12.21 5.58 8.78
CA ASP A 937 11.17 5.94 9.75
C ASP A 937 10.02 4.93 9.85
N ASN A 938 9.97 3.92 8.97
CA ASN A 938 8.97 2.86 8.98
C ASN A 938 9.61 1.48 8.70
N GLN A 939 10.44 1.01 9.63
CA GLN A 939 11.25 -0.20 9.46
C GLN A 939 10.54 -1.49 9.88
N ILE A 940 10.74 -2.55 9.09
CA ILE A 940 10.37 -3.94 9.41
C ILE A 940 11.67 -4.74 9.59
N ILE A 941 11.95 -5.18 10.82
CA ILE A 941 13.17 -5.92 11.19
C ILE A 941 12.85 -7.08 12.13
N CYS A 942 13.81 -7.99 12.37
CA CYS A 942 13.67 -9.03 13.40
C CYS A 942 14.27 -8.56 14.73
N ILE A 943 13.73 -9.04 15.85
CA ILE A 943 14.34 -8.91 17.18
C ILE A 943 15.81 -9.37 17.15
N ASN A 944 16.67 -8.69 17.89
CA ASN A 944 18.14 -8.83 17.89
C ASN A 944 18.85 -8.46 16.56
N THR A 945 18.14 -7.90 15.57
CA THR A 945 18.77 -7.27 14.38
C THR A 945 19.06 -5.80 14.67
N ILE A 946 20.19 -5.27 14.20
CA ILE A 946 20.50 -3.84 14.31
C ILE A 946 19.52 -3.01 13.46
N LEU A 947 19.04 -1.89 14.02
CA LEU A 947 18.21 -0.92 13.31
C LEU A 947 19.05 -0.14 12.28
N THR A 948 18.51 0.14 11.09
CA THR A 948 19.11 1.15 10.20
C THR A 948 18.93 2.51 10.86
N SER A 949 20.02 3.17 11.26
CA SER A 949 19.97 4.41 12.06
C SER A 949 19.04 5.46 11.43
N ILE A 950 18.02 5.87 12.19
CA ILE A 950 17.03 6.86 11.76
C ILE A 950 17.52 8.22 12.24
N THR A 951 17.93 9.07 11.31
CA THR A 951 18.35 10.45 11.61
C THR A 951 17.27 11.45 11.21
N TYR A 952 16.94 12.33 12.16
CA TYR A 952 16.14 13.52 11.93
C TYR A 952 17.02 14.76 12.14
N GLN A 953 16.95 15.72 11.23
CA GLN A 953 17.39 17.07 11.50
C GLN A 953 16.30 17.78 12.31
N LEU A 954 16.66 18.28 13.48
CA LEU A 954 15.84 19.20 14.27
C LEU A 954 16.42 20.60 14.09
N SER A 955 15.55 21.59 13.88
CA SER A 955 15.99 22.94 13.50
C SER A 955 15.18 24.02 14.21
N GLY A 956 15.90 24.99 14.77
CA GLY A 956 15.36 26.11 15.52
C GLY A 956 16.34 26.59 16.60
N ASP A 957 16.67 27.88 16.60
CA ASP A 957 17.39 28.51 17.71
C ASP A 957 16.61 28.32 19.02
N GLY A 958 17.33 27.86 20.05
CA GLY A 958 16.75 27.53 21.35
C GLY A 958 16.29 26.07 21.50
N ILE A 959 16.63 25.17 20.58
CA ILE A 959 16.60 23.72 20.86
C ILE A 959 17.74 23.37 21.81
N THR A 960 17.42 22.75 22.95
CA THR A 960 18.38 22.35 23.99
C THR A 960 18.66 20.85 24.03
N GLY A 961 17.91 20.06 23.26
CA GLY A 961 17.87 18.61 23.38
C GLY A 961 16.67 18.03 22.62
N ALA A 962 16.53 16.70 22.69
CA ALA A 962 15.34 16.00 22.25
C ALA A 962 15.20 14.64 22.96
N SER A 963 13.97 14.15 23.05
CA SER A 963 13.59 12.92 23.75
C SER A 963 12.89 11.95 22.81
N LEU A 964 13.02 10.65 23.09
CA LEU A 964 12.40 9.55 22.35
C LEU A 964 11.46 8.78 23.28
N SER A 965 10.25 8.50 22.80
CA SER A 965 9.23 7.71 23.49
C SER A 965 8.58 6.71 22.54
N GLY A 966 8.01 5.61 23.05
CA GLY A 966 7.33 4.58 22.25
C GLY A 966 8.25 3.62 21.48
N GLN A 967 9.57 3.71 21.64
CA GLN A 967 10.57 2.89 20.99
C GLN A 967 10.65 1.45 21.57
N PRO A 968 11.21 0.47 20.81
CA PRO A 968 11.52 -0.85 21.36
C PRO A 968 12.57 -0.78 22.47
N ALA A 969 12.51 -1.72 23.42
CA ALA A 969 13.65 -1.96 24.33
C ALA A 969 14.92 -2.27 23.52
N GLY A 970 16.08 -1.76 23.93
CA GLY A 970 17.34 -1.90 23.19
C GLY A 970 17.55 -0.89 22.04
N VAL A 971 16.56 -0.03 21.76
CA VAL A 971 16.71 1.14 20.89
C VAL A 971 16.82 2.41 21.75
N THR A 972 17.71 3.32 21.39
CA THR A 972 17.89 4.62 22.05
C THR A 972 17.88 5.75 21.04
N GLY A 973 17.64 6.98 21.52
CA GLY A 973 17.76 8.21 20.74
C GLY A 973 18.79 9.14 21.37
N SER A 974 19.60 9.80 20.54
CA SER A 974 20.65 10.71 20.96
C SER A 974 20.62 12.01 20.15
N PHE A 975 20.74 13.16 20.83
CA PHE A 975 20.77 14.48 20.21
C PHE A 975 22.21 15.02 20.15
N ASN A 976 22.63 15.48 18.98
CA ASN A 976 23.89 16.20 18.81
C ASN A 976 23.61 17.71 18.72
N SER A 977 23.87 18.44 19.80
CA SER A 977 23.65 19.89 19.88
C SER A 977 24.57 20.73 18.99
N THR A 978 25.65 20.16 18.45
CA THR A 978 26.57 20.87 17.54
C THR A 978 26.03 20.96 16.11
N ASN A 979 25.13 20.06 15.70
CA ASN A 979 24.55 20.05 14.34
C ASN A 979 23.02 19.88 14.27
N GLY A 980 22.34 19.74 15.42
CA GLY A 980 20.88 19.61 15.49
C GLY A 980 20.34 18.24 15.07
N ILE A 981 21.19 17.24 14.83
CA ILE A 981 20.75 15.92 14.40
C ILE A 981 20.34 15.06 15.60
N TYR A 982 19.14 14.49 15.54
CA TYR A 982 18.68 13.42 16.41
C TYR A 982 18.85 12.06 15.72
N THR A 983 19.57 11.15 16.35
CA THR A 983 19.83 9.80 15.83
C THR A 983 19.15 8.76 16.70
N ILE A 984 18.27 7.96 16.12
CA ILE A 984 17.69 6.76 16.72
C ILE A 984 18.47 5.55 16.21
N SER A 985 19.02 4.73 17.11
CA SER A 985 19.77 3.53 16.75
C SER A 985 19.74 2.48 17.87
N GLY A 986 20.34 1.32 17.62
CA GLY A 986 20.39 0.20 18.56
C GLY A 986 19.83 -1.09 17.97
N THR A 987 19.47 -2.02 18.85
CA THR A 987 19.11 -3.39 18.50
C THR A 987 17.89 -3.79 19.34
N PRO A 988 16.68 -3.91 18.77
CA PRO A 988 15.49 -4.24 19.53
C PRO A 988 15.58 -5.59 20.27
N SER A 989 15.33 -5.58 21.57
CA SER A 989 15.24 -6.76 22.44
C SER A 989 13.80 -7.14 22.83
N ALA A 990 12.81 -6.53 22.18
CA ALA A 990 11.39 -6.87 22.31
C ALA A 990 10.69 -6.84 20.94
N SER A 991 9.82 -7.81 20.67
CA SER A 991 9.02 -7.91 19.44
C SER A 991 7.65 -7.24 19.57
N GLY A 992 7.16 -6.62 18.48
CA GLY A 992 5.89 -5.90 18.45
C GLY A 992 5.88 -4.77 17.41
N ILE A 993 4.78 -4.00 17.37
CA ILE A 993 4.69 -2.73 16.63
C ILE A 993 5.00 -1.60 17.62
N PHE A 994 6.08 -0.86 17.37
CA PHE A 994 6.53 0.25 18.20
C PHE A 994 6.38 1.56 17.44
N ASN A 995 5.28 2.28 17.72
CA ASN A 995 5.08 3.63 17.21
C ASN A 995 5.82 4.61 18.13
N TYR A 996 6.92 5.19 17.64
CA TYR A 996 7.76 6.08 18.42
C TYR A 996 7.48 7.56 18.11
N THR A 997 7.76 8.42 19.08
CA THR A 997 7.68 9.89 18.96
C THR A 997 8.99 10.54 19.41
N VAL A 998 9.55 11.41 18.57
CA VAL A 998 10.66 12.31 18.89
C VAL A 998 10.09 13.68 19.25
N THR A 999 10.49 14.19 20.41
CA THR A 999 10.03 15.48 20.97
C THR A 999 11.24 16.35 21.33
N PRO A 1000 11.49 17.47 20.62
CA PRO A 1000 12.52 18.44 20.96
C PRO A 1000 12.32 19.06 22.36
N THR A 1001 13.36 19.65 22.93
CA THR A 1001 13.28 20.44 24.17
C THR A 1001 13.74 21.87 23.95
N GLY A 1002 13.20 22.81 24.72
CA GLY A 1002 13.39 24.26 24.51
C GLY A 1002 12.28 24.85 23.64
N ALA A 1003 12.61 25.85 22.81
CA ALA A 1003 11.62 26.64 22.07
C ALA A 1003 10.71 25.81 21.13
N CYS A 1004 11.24 24.73 20.57
CA CYS A 1004 10.57 23.90 19.57
C CYS A 1004 9.80 22.67 20.14
N ILE A 1005 9.48 22.63 21.44
CA ILE A 1005 8.91 21.43 22.08
C ILE A 1005 7.60 20.91 21.43
N GLY A 1006 6.80 21.79 20.82
CA GLY A 1006 5.56 21.39 20.15
C GLY A 1006 5.73 20.83 18.73
N THR A 1007 6.92 20.89 18.12
CA THR A 1007 7.18 20.22 16.84
C THR A 1007 7.67 18.80 17.10
N THR A 1008 6.74 17.84 17.21
CA THR A 1008 7.07 16.41 17.32
C THR A 1008 7.15 15.75 15.94
N THR A 1009 7.82 14.60 15.86
CA THR A 1009 7.77 13.72 14.68
C THR A 1009 7.63 12.26 15.12
N THR A 1010 6.98 11.43 14.30
CA THR A 1010 6.61 10.05 14.64
C THR A 1010 7.03 9.07 13.55
N GLY A 1011 7.36 7.85 13.95
CA GLY A 1011 7.60 6.74 13.03
C GLY A 1011 7.22 5.39 13.65
N THR A 1012 7.43 4.31 12.91
CA THR A 1012 7.07 2.95 13.31
C THR A 1012 8.26 2.01 13.15
N ILE A 1013 8.48 1.15 14.15
CA ILE A 1013 9.40 0.01 14.04
C ILE A 1013 8.58 -1.26 14.31
N LEU A 1014 8.35 -2.06 13.27
CA LEU A 1014 7.82 -3.42 13.39
C LEU A 1014 8.97 -4.38 13.65
N VAL A 1015 9.03 -4.90 14.87
CA VAL A 1015 10.02 -5.89 15.30
C VAL A 1015 9.38 -7.27 15.32
N ASN A 1016 9.65 -8.07 14.29
CA ASN A 1016 9.21 -9.45 14.22
C ASN A 1016 9.96 -10.32 15.25
N PRO A 1017 9.29 -11.29 15.92
CA PRO A 1017 9.99 -12.25 16.76
C PRO A 1017 10.86 -13.18 15.90
N LEU A 1018 12.00 -13.62 16.45
CA LEU A 1018 12.80 -14.69 15.83
C LEU A 1018 12.04 -16.03 15.92
N PRO A 1019 12.15 -16.92 14.92
CA PRO A 1019 11.64 -18.29 15.03
C PRO A 1019 12.22 -19.01 16.26
N ALA A 1020 11.39 -19.81 16.93
CA ALA A 1020 11.82 -20.56 18.11
C ALA A 1020 12.90 -21.60 17.75
N ILE A 1021 14.08 -21.47 18.36
CA ILE A 1021 15.28 -22.29 18.05
C ILE A 1021 15.12 -23.76 18.50
N GLY A 1022 14.12 -24.06 19.34
CA GLY A 1022 13.74 -25.42 19.71
C GLY A 1022 12.25 -25.66 19.48
N LEU A 1023 11.90 -26.46 18.47
CA LEU A 1023 10.55 -26.99 18.26
C LEU A 1023 10.57 -28.49 18.61
N THR A 1024 9.74 -28.90 19.58
CA THR A 1024 9.70 -30.29 20.05
C THR A 1024 9.08 -31.20 18.98
N VAL A 1025 9.90 -32.01 18.32
CA VAL A 1025 9.43 -33.06 17.40
C VAL A 1025 8.65 -34.11 18.20
N GLY A 1026 7.33 -34.14 18.01
CA GLY A 1026 6.45 -35.12 18.63
C GLY A 1026 6.36 -36.40 17.81
N GLY A 1027 6.98 -37.49 18.28
CA GLY A 1027 6.89 -38.80 17.67
C GLY A 1027 7.22 -39.93 18.65
N ALA A 1028 6.30 -40.87 18.84
CA ALA A 1028 6.47 -41.99 19.75
C ALA A 1028 6.89 -43.28 19.01
N GLY A 1029 8.19 -43.49 18.83
CA GLY A 1029 8.72 -44.73 18.26
C GLY A 1029 10.19 -44.64 17.85
N ALA A 1030 10.87 -45.78 17.77
CA ALA A 1030 12.16 -45.87 17.12
C ALA A 1030 11.96 -45.96 15.59
N ILE A 1031 12.69 -45.14 14.83
CA ILE A 1031 12.65 -45.13 13.37
C ILE A 1031 13.74 -46.08 12.87
N CYS A 1032 13.40 -47.00 11.96
CA CYS A 1032 14.35 -47.94 11.39
C CYS A 1032 14.93 -47.40 10.06
N SER A 1033 16.18 -47.78 9.76
CA SER A 1033 16.76 -47.47 8.44
C SER A 1033 15.91 -48.09 7.33
N GLY A 1034 15.64 -47.32 6.27
CA GLY A 1034 14.79 -47.73 5.15
C GLY A 1034 13.28 -47.54 5.37
N THR A 1035 12.81 -47.02 6.52
CA THR A 1035 11.39 -46.68 6.72
C THR A 1035 11.15 -45.17 6.73
N GLY A 1036 10.14 -44.72 5.97
CA GLY A 1036 9.67 -43.33 5.99
C GLY A 1036 8.70 -43.08 7.15
N THR A 1037 8.73 -41.87 7.73
CA THR A 1037 7.78 -41.45 8.76
C THR A 1037 7.49 -39.95 8.66
N ASN A 1038 6.32 -39.51 9.14
CA ASN A 1038 5.91 -38.11 9.14
C ASN A 1038 6.33 -37.43 10.46
N ILE A 1039 7.38 -36.63 10.43
CA ILE A 1039 7.74 -35.74 11.54
C ILE A 1039 6.78 -34.55 11.57
N THR A 1040 5.98 -34.44 12.63
CA THR A 1040 5.13 -33.25 12.86
C THR A 1040 5.87 -32.23 13.71
N VAL A 1041 6.24 -31.11 13.09
CA VAL A 1041 6.82 -29.94 13.77
C VAL A 1041 5.68 -29.01 14.18
N ALA A 1042 5.22 -29.13 15.42
CA ALA A 1042 4.21 -28.23 15.97
C ALA A 1042 4.80 -26.83 16.22
N GLY A 1043 4.07 -25.77 15.88
CA GLY A 1043 4.52 -24.39 16.06
C GLY A 1043 5.42 -23.85 14.93
N SER A 1044 5.41 -24.46 13.75
CA SER A 1044 6.07 -23.92 12.56
C SER A 1044 5.41 -22.63 12.04
N VAL A 1045 6.22 -21.71 11.53
CA VAL A 1045 5.79 -20.37 11.08
C VAL A 1045 5.84 -20.30 9.55
N ILE A 1046 4.76 -19.79 8.93
CA ILE A 1046 4.65 -19.63 7.47
C ILE A 1046 5.78 -18.73 6.96
N GLY A 1047 6.46 -19.15 5.89
CA GLY A 1047 7.59 -18.44 5.30
C GLY A 1047 8.94 -18.66 5.98
N THR A 1048 9.00 -19.43 7.08
CA THR A 1048 10.27 -19.84 7.70
C THR A 1048 10.74 -21.19 7.15
N SER A 1049 11.97 -21.23 6.63
CA SER A 1049 12.65 -22.49 6.30
C SER A 1049 13.26 -23.12 7.55
N TYR A 1050 13.06 -24.42 7.75
CA TYR A 1050 13.61 -25.18 8.86
C TYR A 1050 14.70 -26.15 8.37
N GLN A 1051 15.41 -26.79 9.30
CA GLN A 1051 16.26 -27.95 9.04
C GLN A 1051 16.07 -28.98 10.14
N LEU A 1052 15.80 -30.21 9.76
CA LEU A 1052 15.78 -31.36 10.65
C LEU A 1052 17.21 -31.86 10.87
N ARG A 1053 17.60 -32.00 12.14
CA ARG A 1053 18.94 -32.44 12.54
C ARG A 1053 18.88 -33.57 13.55
N ASP A 1054 19.89 -34.44 13.51
CA ASP A 1054 20.02 -35.54 14.46
C ASP A 1054 20.70 -35.11 15.78
N ALA A 1055 20.86 -36.06 16.70
CA ALA A 1055 21.54 -35.83 17.98
C ALA A 1055 23.06 -35.52 17.85
N GLY A 1056 23.65 -35.68 16.66
CA GLY A 1056 24.99 -35.25 16.30
C GLY A 1056 25.03 -33.88 15.61
N ASN A 1057 23.90 -33.17 15.51
CA ASN A 1057 23.73 -31.92 14.75
C ASN A 1057 23.94 -32.06 13.23
N VAL A 1058 23.87 -33.28 12.69
CA VAL A 1058 23.97 -33.57 11.26
C VAL A 1058 22.63 -33.28 10.58
N ASN A 1059 22.66 -32.69 9.38
CA ASN A 1059 21.46 -32.45 8.58
C ASN A 1059 20.85 -33.78 8.10
N VAL A 1060 19.57 -34.00 8.42
CA VAL A 1060 18.78 -35.17 7.99
C VAL A 1060 17.51 -34.80 7.22
N GLY A 1061 17.29 -33.51 6.94
CA GLY A 1061 16.16 -33.01 6.16
C GLY A 1061 15.99 -31.49 6.24
N SER A 1062 15.20 -30.93 5.32
CA SER A 1062 14.81 -29.51 5.26
C SER A 1062 13.29 -29.38 5.22
#